data_AF-A0A6P4YLC6-F1
#
_entry.id   AF-A0A6P4YLC6-F1
#
_cell.length_a   1.000
_cell.length_b   1.000
_cell.length_c   1.000
_cell.angle_alpha   90.00
_cell.angle_beta   90.00
_cell.angle_gamma   90.00
#
_symmetry.space_group_name_H-M   'P 1'
#
loop_
_entity.id
_entity.type
_entity.pdbx_description
1 polymer ?
#
loop_
_entity_poly.entity_id
_entity_poly.type
_entity_poly.pdbx_seq_one_letter_code
_entity_poly.pdbx_strand_id
1 'polypeptide(L)'
;MESWRVWALFLIISVTCVDPSLSSSACDAIPTAILRLNFAGKFLADVSTYNNDLQNFNISTFDPLKYPHWNPKGTADFRLVYCNVTQVCYGDKGGECVDDHEKDSIVGQPIIGSDSTTTGKLVDLDPDDQTQSQIWGLVVGVDGFFKGDFAPRSFNHMHHCKEGARSDLALCAVFLSTLQNVKWLNGLQTSQSEFALQVKSLSRKDGFQLYIKLNVYNMDVNSTSPDFPYGRVVGTVYAKVSKTPHPYGPYNRMLWDPRGGGHVPFYVDTNNNDVKVVLDFGNSLKLDVNGSVVESSDGPLHLLQYKGKDLNCGLLNNRGYDLGKIRLGGNDWFQTTGGIVELSVNPEDIETIENTPLTVIQVNHSINYPRHCEPVLEERPDGLFVQAIDDRVARQEPDTEWTMKFRTFQFGRSAKEIITRPNQTSPENDTSIQIVRTEPSDINGISSITFRSTDPGEPRKELQLDGQVYYYSIIVQKGSDGTEFEVKDLFVCVHLYSEYTIPKEVTWYDHVYPIFLQYANLYPAMKQIINLASYEDVTRKTKLLKHALTLPETDPNHMPVTRDLSPKKRQMILYWLDNVDPSTKLPKLGTTTHTLDELKTTLQLALQLELATIPPYLSALFSIKDGDNEEVAALIGSVVLDEMKHVALVANVLNAIGGAPNLNDRSVFPLYPAPLPGGANPGLVVKLARCSLNQIRTVFQGIERPNCNQKYSDVIQYLRRNKKYIINLRHGNDDDNGHVHTWTEISERCKEITTRPQTIGAIYIHQILCPMVTLHKQGKSPFRGDKAKQITGKQWLSNVDSVPFAVHDLRSAVAAIVDIATEGEGTDPCDPFDERNDVSHFFKFAEVVHGRKLKMINETAPDKSSLAHFFENFFECYEDMNCTTAFGFIGKIVPFYEDGVWPTISNPHTKSYPKKSQARQYSDNFNMIYTGLLMCLHEAFNGKPDKIKECTGMMSSLHAWGKKLVQTPIDPNGDPEIGPNAAPTFEFYEFEPIDKKKEKDVDSTSTPRSGKDEIMPESRMAVTVSSSPQNHYHFIKILHNLSAIIIVPAPWSNYQAITISTKAVASSAS
;
A
#
# COMPACT_ATOMS: atom_id res chain seq x y z
N MET A 1 -13.38 -79.45 -32.70
CA MET A 1 -14.17 -78.21 -32.53
C MET A 1 -13.66 -77.51 -31.29
N GLU A 2 -13.62 -76.18 -31.29
CA GLU A 2 -12.91 -75.30 -30.32
C GLU A 2 -11.43 -75.02 -30.63
N SER A 3 -11.19 -74.34 -31.77
CA SER A 3 -10.01 -73.48 -31.96
C SER A 3 -10.29 -72.27 -32.87
N TRP A 4 -11.57 -71.86 -32.99
CA TRP A 4 -12.04 -70.81 -33.92
C TRP A 4 -12.63 -69.58 -33.19
N ARG A 5 -12.07 -69.18 -32.04
CA ARG A 5 -12.53 -67.97 -31.30
C ARG A 5 -11.46 -66.92 -31.00
N VAL A 6 -10.26 -67.05 -31.54
CA VAL A 6 -9.16 -66.09 -31.27
C VAL A 6 -8.99 -65.04 -32.38
N TRP A 7 -9.66 -65.17 -33.53
CA TRP A 7 -9.47 -64.25 -34.67
C TRP A 7 -10.61 -63.25 -34.95
N ALA A 8 -11.68 -63.22 -34.14
CA ALA A 8 -12.81 -62.31 -34.34
C ALA A 8 -12.84 -61.09 -33.39
N LEU A 9 -11.89 -60.98 -32.45
CA LEU A 9 -11.83 -59.87 -31.48
C LEU A 9 -10.81 -58.77 -31.80
N PHE A 10 -10.07 -58.88 -32.92
CA PHE A 10 -9.06 -57.90 -33.32
C PHE A 10 -9.54 -56.86 -34.35
N LEU A 11 -10.83 -56.82 -34.70
CA LEU A 11 -11.36 -55.95 -35.76
C LEU A 11 -12.53 -55.02 -35.35
N ILE A 12 -12.88 -54.94 -34.06
CA ILE A 12 -13.87 -53.98 -33.56
C ILE A 12 -13.36 -53.36 -32.24
N ILE A 13 -12.31 -52.54 -32.34
CA ILE A 13 -12.08 -51.43 -31.41
C ILE A 13 -11.79 -50.20 -32.29
N SER A 14 -12.77 -49.83 -33.11
CA SER A 14 -13.00 -48.43 -33.46
C SER A 14 -13.91 -47.88 -32.37
N VAL A 15 -13.38 -46.97 -31.55
CA VAL A 15 -14.13 -46.22 -30.54
C VAL A 15 -15.21 -45.43 -31.28
N THR A 16 -16.41 -46.00 -31.35
CA THR A 16 -17.63 -45.31 -31.79
C THR A 16 -18.27 -44.74 -30.53
N CYS A 17 -18.46 -43.43 -30.50
CA CYS A 17 -19.35 -42.76 -29.57
C CYS A 17 -20.75 -43.39 -29.72
N VAL A 18 -21.23 -44.08 -28.70
CA VAL A 18 -22.62 -44.55 -28.63
C VAL A 18 -23.28 -43.83 -27.46
N ASP A 19 -23.75 -42.61 -27.73
CA ASP A 19 -24.84 -41.99 -26.98
C ASP A 19 -25.93 -41.62 -28.00
N PRO A 20 -27.10 -42.29 -28.01
CA PRO A 20 -28.12 -42.13 -29.05
C PRO A 20 -28.80 -40.75 -29.08
N SER A 21 -28.52 -39.86 -28.13
CA SER A 21 -29.09 -38.52 -28.06
C SER A 21 -28.24 -37.40 -28.69
N LEU A 22 -27.06 -37.72 -29.22
CA LEU A 22 -26.18 -36.74 -29.88
C LEU A 22 -26.34 -36.83 -31.41
N SER A 23 -26.51 -35.67 -32.07
CA SER A 23 -26.49 -35.57 -33.53
C SER A 23 -25.13 -36.05 -34.08
N SER A 24 -25.12 -36.57 -35.31
CA SER A 24 -23.91 -37.13 -35.93
C SER A 24 -22.77 -36.13 -36.13
N SER A 25 -23.00 -34.81 -36.03
CA SER A 25 -21.95 -33.77 -36.15
C SER A 25 -21.05 -33.67 -34.91
N ALA A 26 -21.55 -34.03 -33.73
CA ALA A 26 -20.84 -33.84 -32.46
C ALA A 26 -19.64 -34.81 -32.26
N CYS A 27 -19.47 -35.81 -33.12
CA CYS A 27 -18.43 -36.84 -32.99
C CYS A 27 -17.18 -36.62 -33.88
N ASP A 28 -17.17 -35.60 -34.74
CA ASP A 28 -16.23 -35.50 -35.88
C ASP A 28 -15.19 -34.36 -35.79
N ALA A 29 -14.93 -33.78 -34.61
CA ALA A 29 -13.88 -32.76 -34.48
C ALA A 29 -12.50 -33.33 -34.88
N ILE A 30 -11.93 -32.79 -35.96
CA ILE A 30 -10.65 -33.24 -36.53
C ILE A 30 -9.55 -32.96 -35.50
N PRO A 31 -8.60 -33.88 -35.24
CA PRO A 31 -7.53 -33.66 -34.27
C PRO A 31 -6.65 -32.42 -34.54
N THR A 32 -6.68 -31.88 -35.76
CA THR A 32 -5.97 -30.65 -36.17
C THR A 32 -6.81 -29.38 -36.08
N ALA A 33 -8.09 -29.49 -35.67
CA ALA A 33 -8.98 -28.35 -35.53
C ALA A 33 -8.47 -27.35 -34.48
N ILE A 34 -8.64 -26.06 -34.79
CA ILE A 34 -8.37 -24.95 -33.87
C ILE A 34 -9.69 -24.20 -33.68
N LEU A 35 -10.30 -24.39 -32.51
CA LEU A 35 -11.56 -23.73 -32.16
C LEU A 35 -11.25 -22.41 -31.47
N ARG A 36 -12.07 -21.38 -31.70
CA ARG A 36 -11.90 -20.05 -31.10
C ARG A 36 -13.18 -19.57 -30.44
N LEU A 37 -13.07 -18.99 -29.25
CA LEU A 37 -14.12 -18.23 -28.58
C LEU A 37 -13.58 -16.85 -28.21
N ASN A 38 -14.31 -15.79 -28.55
CA ASN A 38 -13.99 -14.41 -28.18
C ASN A 38 -14.96 -13.91 -27.11
N PHE A 39 -14.48 -13.02 -26.25
CA PHE A 39 -15.29 -12.34 -25.25
C PHE A 39 -14.77 -10.92 -25.01
N ALA A 40 -15.63 -10.04 -24.51
CA ALA A 40 -15.25 -8.66 -24.18
C ALA A 40 -15.99 -8.17 -22.94
N GLY A 41 -15.38 -7.23 -22.22
CA GLY A 41 -15.94 -6.59 -21.03
C GLY A 41 -14.95 -5.66 -20.35
N LYS A 42 -15.01 -5.61 -19.01
CA LYS A 42 -14.05 -4.88 -18.17
C LYS A 42 -13.14 -5.84 -17.41
N PHE A 43 -12.03 -5.32 -16.91
CA PHE A 43 -11.26 -5.98 -15.85
C PHE A 43 -11.09 -5.01 -14.68
N LEU A 44 -10.92 -5.59 -13.49
CA LEU A 44 -10.51 -4.90 -12.26
C LEU A 44 -9.04 -5.22 -12.03
N ALA A 45 -8.23 -4.21 -11.72
CA ALA A 45 -6.86 -4.33 -11.22
C ALA A 45 -6.66 -3.34 -10.06
N ASP A 46 -6.94 -3.79 -8.83
CA ASP A 46 -6.87 -2.98 -7.62
C ASP A 46 -5.53 -3.16 -6.89
N VAL A 47 -4.42 -2.86 -7.55
CA VAL A 47 -3.08 -2.99 -6.96
C VAL A 47 -2.77 -1.84 -6.00
N SER A 48 -2.07 -2.17 -4.90
CA SER A 48 -1.43 -1.12 -4.10
C SER A 48 -0.36 -0.49 -4.98
N THR A 49 -0.32 0.83 -5.10
CA THR A 49 0.76 1.48 -5.87
C THR A 49 1.91 1.96 -4.98
N TYR A 50 1.84 1.79 -3.65
CA TYR A 50 2.96 2.14 -2.76
C TYR A 50 4.21 1.28 -3.01
N ASN A 51 4.04 0.05 -3.46
CA ASN A 51 5.16 -0.84 -3.82
C ASN A 51 5.89 -0.40 -5.10
N ASN A 52 5.40 0.59 -5.86
CA ASN A 52 6.05 1.07 -7.07
C ASN A 52 7.26 2.00 -6.80
N ASP A 53 7.42 2.54 -5.59
CA ASP A 53 8.61 3.31 -5.19
C ASP A 53 9.45 2.47 -4.22
N LEU A 54 10.66 2.12 -4.64
CA LEU A 54 11.63 1.36 -3.86
C LEU A 54 11.91 1.99 -2.49
N GLN A 55 11.83 3.32 -2.37
CA GLN A 55 12.08 4.03 -1.11
C GLN A 55 10.99 3.74 -0.06
N ASN A 56 9.81 3.27 -0.47
CA ASN A 56 8.74 2.93 0.46
C ASN A 56 8.99 1.60 1.18
N PHE A 57 9.91 0.77 0.70
CA PHE A 57 10.31 -0.47 1.38
C PHE A 57 11.17 -0.19 2.61
N ASN A 58 11.88 0.94 2.65
CA ASN A 58 12.67 1.31 3.81
C ASN A 58 11.76 1.87 4.92
N ILE A 59 11.59 1.11 6.00
CA ILE A 59 10.72 1.47 7.13
C ILE A 59 11.12 2.76 7.85
N SER A 60 12.39 3.16 7.76
CA SER A 60 12.91 4.35 8.44
C SER A 60 12.61 5.64 7.69
N THR A 61 12.35 5.55 6.37
CA THR A 61 12.12 6.70 5.49
C THR A 61 10.72 6.70 4.87
N PHE A 62 9.90 5.71 5.18
CA PHE A 62 8.55 5.58 4.63
C PHE A 62 7.67 6.79 5.00
N ASP A 63 7.13 7.46 3.98
CA ASP A 63 6.16 8.54 4.13
C ASP A 63 4.86 8.18 3.38
N PRO A 64 3.75 7.90 4.10
CA PRO A 64 2.48 7.57 3.46
C PRO A 64 1.88 8.72 2.64
N LEU A 65 2.46 9.92 2.69
CA LEU A 65 1.88 11.14 2.12
C LEU A 65 2.69 11.71 0.97
N LYS A 66 3.81 11.07 0.64
CA LYS A 66 4.70 11.45 -0.46
C LYS A 66 3.94 11.49 -1.79
N TYR A 67 3.02 10.55 -2.01
CA TYR A 67 2.21 10.45 -3.23
C TYR A 67 0.71 10.31 -2.93
N PRO A 68 -0.02 11.41 -2.67
CA PRO A 68 -1.43 11.34 -2.27
C PRO A 68 -2.39 10.92 -3.39
N HIS A 69 -1.93 10.89 -4.64
CA HIS A 69 -2.73 10.50 -5.81
C HIS A 69 -2.66 9.01 -6.14
N TRP A 70 -1.85 8.26 -5.40
CA TRP A 70 -1.65 6.82 -5.56
C TRP A 70 -2.83 6.02 -4.99
N ASN A 71 -2.87 4.71 -5.26
CA ASN A 71 -3.83 3.78 -4.68
C ASN A 71 -3.20 3.01 -3.51
N PRO A 72 -3.05 3.62 -2.33
CA PRO A 72 -2.39 2.96 -1.22
C PRO A 72 -3.21 1.80 -0.63
N LYS A 73 -4.51 1.75 -0.91
CA LYS A 73 -5.43 0.77 -0.33
C LYS A 73 -5.77 -0.37 -1.28
N GLY A 74 -5.06 -0.50 -2.41
CA GLY A 74 -5.31 -1.58 -3.34
C GLY A 74 -5.08 -2.95 -2.70
N THR A 75 -6.01 -3.88 -2.91
CA THR A 75 -6.00 -5.24 -2.34
C THR A 75 -5.23 -6.27 -3.19
N ALA A 76 -4.63 -5.80 -4.28
CA ALA A 76 -4.04 -6.57 -5.38
C ALA A 76 -5.04 -7.42 -6.18
N ASP A 77 -6.35 -7.16 -6.08
CA ASP A 77 -7.38 -7.95 -6.77
C ASP A 77 -7.29 -7.79 -8.29
N PHE A 78 -7.38 -8.92 -9.00
CA PHE A 78 -7.60 -8.98 -10.44
C PHE A 78 -8.87 -9.77 -10.76
N ARG A 79 -9.80 -9.17 -11.52
CA ARG A 79 -11.05 -9.83 -11.96
C ARG A 79 -11.38 -9.49 -13.41
N LEU A 80 -12.04 -10.42 -14.09
CA LEU A 80 -12.83 -10.12 -15.29
C LEU A 80 -14.23 -9.73 -14.83
N VAL A 81 -14.78 -8.63 -15.36
CA VAL A 81 -16.02 -8.03 -14.86
C VAL A 81 -16.90 -7.65 -16.04
N TYR A 82 -18.18 -8.06 -16.00
CA TYR A 82 -19.14 -7.81 -17.07
C TYR A 82 -18.62 -8.25 -18.46
N CYS A 83 -18.00 -9.42 -18.49
CA CYS A 83 -17.48 -10.02 -19.71
C CYS A 83 -18.50 -11.01 -20.26
N ASN A 84 -18.80 -10.95 -21.55
CA ASN A 84 -19.69 -11.90 -22.23
C ASN A 84 -19.02 -12.45 -23.49
N VAL A 85 -19.36 -13.68 -23.85
CA VAL A 85 -18.96 -14.30 -25.11
C VAL A 85 -19.54 -13.50 -26.27
N THR A 86 -18.70 -13.09 -27.21
CA THR A 86 -19.09 -12.26 -28.35
C THR A 86 -19.13 -13.04 -29.67
N GLN A 87 -18.26 -14.04 -29.83
CA GLN A 87 -18.19 -14.85 -31.05
C GLN A 87 -17.56 -16.21 -30.78
N VAL A 88 -17.97 -17.26 -31.51
CA VAL A 88 -17.29 -18.56 -31.56
C VAL A 88 -17.03 -19.00 -32.99
N CYS A 89 -15.96 -19.78 -33.23
CA CYS A 89 -15.59 -20.31 -34.53
C CYS A 89 -15.32 -21.83 -34.45
N TYR A 90 -15.91 -22.57 -35.39
CA TYR A 90 -15.88 -24.04 -35.43
C TYR A 90 -14.66 -24.60 -36.17
N GLY A 91 -14.43 -25.91 -36.05
CA GLY A 91 -13.24 -26.57 -36.63
C GLY A 91 -13.50 -27.35 -37.93
N ASP A 92 -14.75 -27.61 -38.27
CA ASP A 92 -15.16 -28.63 -39.26
C ASP A 92 -15.91 -28.06 -40.49
N LYS A 93 -16.63 -26.95 -40.35
CA LYS A 93 -17.39 -26.27 -41.45
C LYS A 93 -16.64 -25.08 -42.07
N GLY A 94 -15.42 -25.29 -42.57
CA GLY A 94 -14.62 -24.22 -43.18
C GLY A 94 -14.30 -23.07 -42.22
N GLY A 95 -14.27 -23.34 -40.91
CA GLY A 95 -13.99 -22.34 -39.88
C GLY A 95 -15.03 -21.22 -39.78
N GLU A 96 -16.32 -21.50 -39.99
CA GLU A 96 -17.39 -20.50 -39.81
C GLU A 96 -17.38 -19.94 -38.38
N CYS A 97 -17.45 -18.62 -38.28
CA CYS A 97 -17.62 -17.90 -37.02
C CYS A 97 -19.05 -17.40 -36.87
N VAL A 98 -19.63 -17.55 -35.68
CA VAL A 98 -20.97 -17.07 -35.33
C VAL A 98 -20.92 -16.17 -34.11
N ASP A 99 -21.68 -15.08 -34.17
CA ASP A 99 -21.84 -14.03 -33.15
C ASP A 99 -23.31 -13.89 -32.71
N ASP A 100 -24.13 -14.90 -33.01
CA ASP A 100 -25.57 -14.92 -32.73
C ASP A 100 -25.92 -16.06 -31.77
N HIS A 101 -26.57 -15.73 -30.65
CA HIS A 101 -27.02 -16.68 -29.63
C HIS A 101 -27.98 -17.74 -30.18
N GLU A 102 -28.81 -17.37 -31.16
CA GLU A 102 -29.76 -18.31 -31.78
C GLU A 102 -29.05 -19.36 -32.65
N LYS A 103 -27.81 -19.08 -33.07
CA LYS A 103 -26.98 -20.03 -33.83
C LYS A 103 -26.11 -20.91 -32.92
N ASP A 104 -25.58 -20.34 -31.84
CA ASP A 104 -24.88 -21.10 -30.80
C ASP A 104 -25.15 -20.50 -29.42
N SER A 105 -25.77 -21.33 -28.56
CA SER A 105 -26.22 -20.92 -27.22
C SER A 105 -25.11 -20.43 -26.28
N ILE A 106 -23.84 -20.67 -26.60
CA ILE A 106 -22.70 -20.15 -25.83
C ILE A 106 -22.46 -18.66 -26.08
N VAL A 107 -22.89 -18.12 -27.22
CA VAL A 107 -22.73 -16.69 -27.53
C VAL A 107 -23.66 -15.88 -26.62
N GLY A 108 -23.16 -14.75 -26.12
CA GLY A 108 -23.86 -13.90 -25.15
C GLY A 108 -23.76 -14.38 -23.70
N GLN A 109 -23.24 -15.58 -23.44
CA GLN A 109 -23.11 -16.10 -22.08
C GLN A 109 -22.06 -15.33 -21.27
N PRO A 110 -22.28 -15.13 -19.96
CA PRO A 110 -21.30 -14.50 -19.09
C PRO A 110 -20.00 -15.31 -18.99
N ILE A 111 -18.87 -14.61 -18.99
CA ILE A 111 -17.60 -15.13 -18.52
C ILE A 111 -17.64 -15.08 -16.99
N ILE A 112 -17.56 -16.26 -16.40
CA ILE A 112 -17.56 -16.46 -14.95
C ILE A 112 -16.15 -16.80 -14.48
N GLY A 113 -15.91 -16.62 -13.18
CA GLY A 113 -14.58 -16.85 -12.66
C GLY A 113 -14.55 -16.94 -11.15
N SER A 114 -13.74 -16.09 -10.54
CA SER A 114 -13.59 -15.99 -9.09
C SER A 114 -14.79 -15.34 -8.38
N ASP A 115 -16.00 -15.45 -8.93
CA ASP A 115 -17.20 -14.82 -8.38
C ASP A 115 -17.64 -15.47 -7.06
N SER A 116 -17.31 -16.75 -6.89
CA SER A 116 -17.61 -17.56 -5.69
C SER A 116 -16.36 -17.96 -4.90
N THR A 117 -15.18 -17.45 -5.25
CA THR A 117 -13.88 -17.79 -4.63
C THR A 117 -13.05 -16.53 -4.39
N THR A 118 -11.89 -16.66 -3.75
CA THR A 118 -10.92 -15.56 -3.66
C THR A 118 -10.55 -15.07 -5.07
N THR A 119 -10.39 -13.76 -5.23
CA THR A 119 -10.02 -13.13 -6.49
C THR A 119 -8.65 -13.58 -6.97
N GLY A 120 -8.44 -13.50 -8.29
CA GLY A 120 -7.09 -13.47 -8.82
C GLY A 120 -6.31 -12.29 -8.25
N LYS A 121 -4.99 -12.35 -8.35
CA LYS A 121 -4.08 -11.32 -7.85
C LYS A 121 -3.09 -10.94 -8.93
N LEU A 122 -2.88 -9.65 -9.15
CA LEU A 122 -1.82 -9.13 -10.01
C LEU A 122 -0.55 -8.94 -9.17
N VAL A 123 0.57 -9.52 -9.61
CA VAL A 123 1.80 -9.63 -8.82
C VAL A 123 3.00 -9.31 -9.68
N ASP A 124 3.79 -8.32 -9.29
CA ASP A 124 5.07 -8.01 -9.94
C ASP A 124 6.11 -9.08 -9.61
N LEU A 125 7.15 -9.23 -10.44
CA LEU A 125 8.27 -10.10 -10.09
C LEU A 125 9.02 -9.53 -8.87
N ASP A 126 9.28 -8.22 -8.94
CA ASP A 126 10.00 -7.39 -7.99
C ASP A 126 9.59 -5.92 -8.28
N PRO A 127 9.65 -4.98 -7.31
CA PRO A 127 9.32 -3.58 -7.58
C PRO A 127 10.18 -2.91 -8.68
N ASP A 128 11.38 -3.42 -8.96
CA ASP A 128 12.22 -2.99 -10.10
C ASP A 128 11.76 -3.59 -11.45
N ASP A 129 10.88 -4.60 -11.46
CA ASP A 129 10.33 -5.26 -12.66
C ASP A 129 8.80 -5.29 -12.68
N GLN A 130 8.21 -4.11 -12.90
CA GLN A 130 6.77 -3.93 -13.13
C GLN A 130 6.36 -4.35 -14.56
N THR A 131 7.32 -4.75 -15.41
CA THR A 131 7.07 -5.09 -16.82
C THR A 131 6.86 -6.58 -17.07
N GLN A 132 6.85 -7.38 -16.00
CA GLN A 132 6.64 -8.84 -16.07
C GLN A 132 5.62 -9.33 -15.05
N SER A 133 4.64 -8.49 -14.68
CA SER A 133 3.61 -8.86 -13.71
C SER A 133 2.83 -10.10 -14.15
N GLN A 134 2.55 -10.99 -13.20
CA GLN A 134 1.79 -12.22 -13.39
C GLN A 134 0.41 -12.13 -12.75
N ILE A 135 -0.55 -12.85 -13.32
CA ILE A 135 -1.88 -13.04 -12.71
C ILE A 135 -1.90 -14.39 -12.00
N TRP A 136 -2.08 -14.38 -10.69
CA TRP A 136 -2.10 -15.58 -9.83
C TRP A 136 -3.51 -15.89 -9.33
N GLY A 137 -3.90 -17.16 -9.32
CA GLY A 137 -5.19 -17.59 -8.76
C GLY A 137 -6.44 -17.14 -9.53
N LEU A 138 -6.29 -16.61 -10.74
CA LEU A 138 -7.43 -16.26 -11.58
C LEU A 138 -8.11 -17.53 -12.08
N VAL A 139 -9.43 -17.58 -11.97
CA VAL A 139 -10.25 -18.65 -12.55
C VAL A 139 -11.12 -18.05 -13.64
N VAL A 140 -11.18 -18.71 -14.80
CA VAL A 140 -11.95 -18.24 -15.96
C VAL A 140 -12.80 -19.37 -16.52
N GLY A 141 -14.04 -19.05 -16.90
CA GLY A 141 -14.99 -19.98 -17.45
C GLY A 141 -16.12 -19.28 -18.19
N VAL A 142 -16.98 -20.07 -18.82
CA VAL A 142 -18.21 -19.60 -19.46
C VAL A 142 -19.39 -20.24 -18.73
N ASP A 143 -20.34 -19.42 -18.28
CA ASP A 143 -21.45 -19.89 -17.45
C ASP A 143 -22.26 -20.98 -18.13
N GLY A 144 -22.51 -22.08 -17.42
CA GLY A 144 -23.18 -23.26 -17.98
C GLY A 144 -22.33 -24.19 -18.87
N PHE A 145 -21.05 -23.86 -19.16
CA PHE A 145 -20.20 -24.67 -20.07
C PHE A 145 -18.92 -25.22 -19.43
N PHE A 146 -17.99 -24.38 -18.99
CA PHE A 146 -16.73 -24.83 -18.40
C PHE A 146 -16.10 -23.78 -17.50
N LYS A 147 -15.18 -24.19 -16.64
CA LYS A 147 -14.37 -23.31 -15.78
C LYS A 147 -12.99 -23.93 -15.55
N GLY A 148 -11.93 -23.14 -15.63
CA GLY A 148 -10.55 -23.60 -15.42
C GLY A 148 -9.66 -22.53 -14.79
N ASP A 149 -8.54 -22.98 -14.25
CA ASP A 149 -7.56 -22.13 -13.57
C ASP A 149 -6.63 -21.50 -14.61
N PHE A 150 -6.49 -20.18 -14.60
CA PHE A 150 -5.50 -19.49 -15.41
C PHE A 150 -4.11 -19.84 -14.89
N ALA A 151 -3.29 -20.48 -15.72
CA ALA A 151 -1.91 -20.77 -15.36
C ALA A 151 -1.15 -19.43 -15.18
N PRO A 152 -0.49 -19.19 -14.04
CA PRO A 152 0.32 -18.00 -13.84
C PRO A 152 1.30 -17.80 -14.98
N ARG A 153 1.34 -16.58 -15.54
CA ARG A 153 2.29 -16.18 -16.59
C ARG A 153 2.39 -14.67 -16.64
N SER A 154 3.57 -14.15 -16.96
CA SER A 154 3.74 -12.71 -17.18
C SER A 154 3.04 -12.29 -18.46
N PHE A 155 2.65 -11.02 -18.58
CA PHE A 155 2.17 -10.53 -19.86
C PHE A 155 3.28 -10.66 -20.90
N ASN A 156 2.89 -11.06 -22.11
CA ASN A 156 3.85 -11.46 -23.13
C ASN A 156 4.31 -10.31 -24.01
N HIS A 157 3.55 -9.21 -24.00
CA HIS A 157 3.76 -8.07 -24.88
C HIS A 157 3.06 -6.82 -24.32
N MET A 158 3.67 -5.67 -24.56
CA MET A 158 3.05 -4.35 -24.40
C MET A 158 3.29 -3.50 -25.64
N HIS A 159 2.29 -2.71 -26.02
CA HIS A 159 2.42 -1.72 -27.07
C HIS A 159 1.60 -0.48 -26.75
N HIS A 160 1.95 0.63 -27.38
CA HIS A 160 1.12 1.83 -27.35
C HIS A 160 -0.13 1.56 -28.17
N CYS A 161 -1.30 1.57 -27.54
CA CYS A 161 -2.56 1.33 -28.23
C CYS A 161 -3.49 2.55 -28.13
N LYS A 162 -3.48 3.31 -27.04
CA LYS A 162 -4.42 4.41 -26.86
C LYS A 162 -4.01 5.64 -27.67
N GLU A 163 -4.87 6.09 -28.58
CA GLU A 163 -4.63 7.30 -29.36
C GLU A 163 -4.70 8.56 -28.49
N GLY A 164 -3.83 9.53 -28.77
CA GLY A 164 -3.81 10.83 -28.08
C GLY A 164 -3.26 10.80 -26.64
N ALA A 165 -3.04 9.62 -26.06
CA ALA A 165 -2.38 9.45 -24.76
C ALA A 165 -0.85 9.43 -24.91
N ARG A 166 -0.15 9.97 -23.91
CA ARG A 166 1.32 9.93 -23.80
C ARG A 166 1.71 9.17 -22.53
N SER A 167 2.96 8.69 -22.48
CA SER A 167 3.51 7.92 -21.36
C SER A 167 2.73 6.61 -21.12
N ASP A 168 2.78 6.06 -19.91
CA ASP A 168 2.32 4.72 -19.56
C ASP A 168 0.80 4.57 -19.72
N LEU A 169 0.08 5.70 -19.72
CA LEU A 169 -1.36 5.80 -19.99
C LEU A 169 -1.76 5.32 -21.39
N ALA A 170 -0.79 5.22 -22.31
CA ALA A 170 -1.01 4.77 -23.67
C ALA A 170 -0.84 3.27 -23.87
N LEU A 171 -0.34 2.55 -22.87
CA LEU A 171 0.05 1.15 -22.99
C LEU A 171 -1.14 0.19 -22.88
N CYS A 172 -1.13 -0.80 -23.76
CA CYS A 172 -1.91 -2.03 -23.66
C CYS A 172 -0.97 -3.16 -23.22
N ALA A 173 -1.49 -4.09 -22.42
CA ALA A 173 -0.79 -5.33 -22.10
C ALA A 173 -1.54 -6.54 -22.64
N VAL A 174 -0.78 -7.56 -23.04
CA VAL A 174 -1.32 -8.81 -23.59
C VAL A 174 -0.87 -9.98 -22.75
N PHE A 175 -1.79 -10.63 -22.04
CA PHE A 175 -1.54 -11.88 -21.33
C PHE A 175 -1.92 -13.05 -22.22
N LEU A 176 -1.04 -14.05 -22.32
CA LEU A 176 -1.35 -15.28 -23.03
C LEU A 176 -0.91 -16.49 -22.19
N SER A 177 -1.89 -17.27 -21.76
CA SER A 177 -1.67 -18.44 -20.90
C SER A 177 -2.53 -19.63 -21.31
N THR A 178 -2.59 -20.64 -20.45
CA THR A 178 -3.43 -21.83 -20.59
C THR A 178 -4.42 -21.92 -19.43
N LEU A 179 -5.57 -22.54 -19.69
CA LEU A 179 -6.51 -22.94 -18.64
C LEU A 179 -6.21 -24.39 -18.23
N GLN A 180 -5.95 -24.57 -16.94
CA GLN A 180 -5.65 -25.85 -16.30
C GLN A 180 -6.81 -26.30 -15.42
N ASN A 181 -6.80 -27.56 -14.98
CA ASN A 181 -7.82 -28.13 -14.08
C ASN A 181 -9.28 -27.90 -14.56
N VAL A 182 -9.48 -27.92 -15.88
CA VAL A 182 -10.74 -27.54 -16.52
C VAL A 182 -11.87 -28.48 -16.10
N LYS A 183 -12.90 -27.92 -15.49
CA LYS A 183 -14.14 -28.59 -15.12
C LYS A 183 -15.21 -28.26 -16.16
N TRP A 184 -15.72 -29.30 -16.81
CA TRP A 184 -16.84 -29.21 -17.74
C TRP A 184 -18.16 -29.23 -16.96
N LEU A 185 -19.00 -28.22 -17.16
CA LEU A 185 -20.35 -28.14 -16.61
C LEU A 185 -21.27 -28.89 -17.59
N ASN A 186 -22.06 -29.84 -17.07
CA ASN A 186 -22.99 -30.60 -17.90
C ASN A 186 -24.40 -30.00 -17.72
N GLY A 187 -24.97 -29.47 -18.79
CA GLY A 187 -26.34 -28.94 -18.80
C GLY A 187 -26.97 -28.96 -20.19
N LEU A 188 -28.26 -28.63 -20.26
CA LEU A 188 -29.04 -28.58 -21.50
C LEU A 188 -28.45 -27.57 -22.51
N GLN A 189 -27.87 -26.48 -22.01
CA GLN A 189 -27.18 -25.46 -22.80
C GLN A 189 -25.94 -26.03 -23.52
N THR A 190 -25.14 -26.87 -22.85
CA THR A 190 -23.95 -27.50 -23.45
C THR A 190 -24.30 -28.38 -24.64
N SER A 191 -25.46 -29.06 -24.61
CA SER A 191 -25.94 -29.88 -25.74
C SER A 191 -26.48 -29.07 -26.93
N GLN A 192 -26.68 -27.76 -26.75
CA GLN A 192 -27.18 -26.85 -27.80
C GLN A 192 -26.09 -25.95 -28.37
N SER A 193 -24.83 -26.13 -27.97
CA SER A 193 -23.68 -25.41 -28.50
C SER A 193 -22.80 -26.35 -29.29
N GLU A 194 -22.70 -26.10 -30.60
CA GLU A 194 -21.82 -26.87 -31.49
C GLU A 194 -20.36 -26.65 -31.09
N PHE A 195 -19.99 -25.42 -30.74
CA PHE A 195 -18.66 -25.10 -30.22
C PHE A 195 -18.32 -25.93 -28.99
N ALA A 196 -19.20 -25.95 -27.97
CA ALA A 196 -18.95 -26.68 -26.74
C ALA A 196 -18.82 -28.20 -26.96
N LEU A 197 -19.63 -28.76 -27.86
CA LEU A 197 -19.56 -30.18 -28.22
C LEU A 197 -18.22 -30.52 -28.89
N GLN A 198 -17.75 -29.69 -29.83
CA GLN A 198 -16.46 -29.89 -30.49
C GLN A 198 -15.29 -29.76 -29.51
N VAL A 199 -15.30 -28.75 -28.64
CA VAL A 199 -14.25 -28.60 -27.61
C VAL A 199 -14.22 -29.80 -26.67
N LYS A 200 -15.39 -30.29 -26.22
CA LYS A 200 -15.50 -31.48 -25.37
C LYS A 200 -15.04 -32.76 -26.07
N SER A 201 -15.18 -32.83 -27.40
CA SER A 201 -14.62 -33.92 -28.21
C SER A 201 -13.08 -33.85 -28.25
N LEU A 202 -12.53 -32.67 -28.54
CA LEU A 202 -11.08 -32.43 -28.54
C LEU A 202 -10.45 -32.66 -27.16
N SER A 203 -11.16 -32.33 -26.08
CA SER A 203 -10.65 -32.49 -24.71
C SER A 203 -10.37 -33.93 -24.30
N ARG A 204 -10.80 -34.91 -25.10
CA ARG A 204 -10.54 -36.34 -24.90
C ARG A 204 -9.28 -36.82 -25.63
N LYS A 205 -8.59 -35.95 -26.38
CA LYS A 205 -7.39 -36.29 -27.15
C LYS A 205 -6.12 -35.93 -26.37
N ASP A 206 -5.08 -36.75 -26.53
CA ASP A 206 -3.76 -36.48 -25.96
C ASP A 206 -3.16 -35.19 -26.54
N GLY A 207 -2.68 -34.31 -25.66
CA GLY A 207 -2.11 -33.02 -26.04
C GLY A 207 -3.14 -31.89 -26.22
N PHE A 208 -4.39 -32.08 -25.80
CA PHE A 208 -5.38 -31.02 -25.74
C PHE A 208 -4.95 -29.89 -24.79
N GLN A 209 -5.09 -28.65 -25.23
CA GLN A 209 -4.88 -27.44 -24.43
C GLN A 209 -5.98 -26.41 -24.72
N LEU A 210 -6.42 -25.73 -23.66
CA LEU A 210 -7.18 -24.49 -23.76
C LEU A 210 -6.21 -23.32 -23.53
N TYR A 211 -5.96 -22.51 -24.56
CA TYR A 211 -5.22 -21.27 -24.41
C TYR A 211 -6.18 -20.13 -24.14
N ILE A 212 -5.71 -19.12 -23.43
CA ILE A 212 -6.45 -17.88 -23.19
C ILE A 212 -5.53 -16.70 -23.43
N LYS A 213 -5.96 -15.78 -24.29
CA LYS A 213 -5.34 -14.48 -24.53
C LYS A 213 -6.23 -13.41 -23.91
N LEU A 214 -5.65 -12.44 -23.19
CA LEU A 214 -6.33 -11.26 -22.65
C LEU A 214 -5.61 -10.01 -23.15
N ASN A 215 -6.29 -9.19 -23.93
CA ASN A 215 -5.82 -7.86 -24.30
C ASN A 215 -6.45 -6.87 -23.31
N VAL A 216 -5.66 -6.28 -22.43
CA VAL A 216 -6.12 -5.32 -21.41
C VAL A 216 -5.68 -3.89 -21.77
N TYR A 217 -6.62 -2.95 -21.68
CA TYR A 217 -6.42 -1.60 -22.21
C TYR A 217 -7.33 -0.56 -21.55
N ASN A 218 -7.04 0.72 -21.79
CA ASN A 218 -7.85 1.86 -21.33
C ASN A 218 -8.18 1.82 -19.83
N MET A 219 -7.18 1.57 -18.99
CA MET A 219 -7.29 1.78 -17.54
C MET A 219 -7.64 3.23 -17.22
N ASP A 220 -8.54 3.44 -16.25
CA ASP A 220 -8.72 4.76 -15.64
C ASP A 220 -7.54 5.04 -14.69
N VAL A 221 -7.08 6.28 -14.66
CA VAL A 221 -5.92 6.70 -13.86
C VAL A 221 -6.25 7.87 -12.94
N ASN A 222 -7.50 8.32 -12.95
CA ASN A 222 -7.97 9.31 -12.01
C ASN A 222 -8.34 8.63 -10.69
N SER A 223 -7.49 8.72 -9.66
CA SER A 223 -7.73 8.10 -8.34
C SER A 223 -8.96 8.59 -7.58
N THR A 224 -9.64 9.63 -8.08
CA THR A 224 -10.94 10.08 -7.56
C THR A 224 -12.14 9.46 -8.29
N SER A 225 -11.90 8.80 -9.42
CA SER A 225 -12.92 8.14 -10.22
C SER A 225 -13.38 6.84 -9.55
N PRO A 226 -14.69 6.53 -9.53
CA PRO A 226 -15.17 5.21 -9.12
C PRO A 226 -14.71 4.10 -10.08
N ASP A 227 -14.34 4.45 -11.32
CA ASP A 227 -13.81 3.53 -12.32
C ASP A 227 -12.27 3.39 -12.24
N PHE A 228 -11.59 4.06 -11.30
CA PHE A 228 -10.12 4.04 -11.17
C PHE A 228 -9.46 2.65 -11.28
N PRO A 229 -9.95 1.58 -10.61
CA PRO A 229 -9.29 0.28 -10.70
C PRO A 229 -9.73 -0.53 -11.95
N TYR A 230 -10.52 0.05 -12.85
CA TYR A 230 -11.08 -0.66 -14.01
C TYR A 230 -10.41 -0.26 -15.32
N GLY A 231 -10.29 -1.27 -16.19
CA GLY A 231 -9.99 -1.10 -17.61
C GLY A 231 -10.89 -1.98 -18.47
N ARG A 232 -10.62 -2.02 -19.78
CA ARG A 232 -11.32 -2.86 -20.76
C ARG A 232 -10.51 -4.10 -21.09
N VAL A 233 -11.20 -5.19 -21.36
CA VAL A 233 -10.58 -6.46 -21.76
C VAL A 233 -11.27 -7.04 -22.98
N VAL A 234 -10.48 -7.52 -23.93
CA VAL A 234 -10.93 -8.38 -25.02
C VAL A 234 -10.11 -9.67 -24.93
N GLY A 235 -10.80 -10.77 -24.70
CA GLY A 235 -10.18 -12.07 -24.51
C GLY A 235 -10.55 -13.07 -25.60
N THR A 236 -9.64 -14.02 -25.83
CA THR A 236 -9.81 -15.10 -26.80
C THR A 236 -9.38 -16.42 -26.17
N VAL A 237 -10.26 -17.41 -26.19
CA VAL A 237 -9.97 -18.79 -25.79
C VAL A 237 -9.80 -19.65 -27.04
N TYR A 238 -8.69 -20.38 -27.12
CA TYR A 238 -8.44 -21.35 -28.19
C TYR A 238 -8.46 -22.77 -27.66
N ALA A 239 -9.10 -23.68 -28.37
CA ALA A 239 -9.00 -25.11 -28.11
C ALA A 239 -8.23 -25.79 -29.23
N LYS A 240 -7.14 -26.47 -28.88
CA LYS A 240 -6.25 -27.14 -29.85
C LYS A 240 -5.65 -28.40 -29.25
N VAL A 241 -5.43 -29.40 -30.09
CA VAL A 241 -4.66 -30.59 -29.74
C VAL A 241 -3.29 -30.47 -30.38
N SER A 242 -2.24 -30.63 -29.57
CA SER A 242 -0.87 -30.64 -30.08
C SER A 242 0.02 -31.59 -29.28
N LYS A 243 0.77 -32.43 -30.01
CA LYS A 243 1.76 -33.32 -29.41
C LYS A 243 2.99 -32.58 -28.86
N THR A 244 3.21 -31.34 -29.32
CA THR A 244 4.34 -30.50 -28.89
C THR A 244 3.82 -29.18 -28.32
N PRO A 245 4.40 -28.65 -27.23
CA PRO A 245 3.94 -27.40 -26.64
C PRO A 245 3.94 -26.26 -27.65
N HIS A 246 2.83 -25.52 -27.71
CA HIS A 246 2.74 -24.26 -28.43
C HIS A 246 2.66 -23.11 -27.41
N PRO A 247 3.80 -22.52 -27.03
CA PRO A 247 3.84 -21.58 -25.93
C PRO A 247 3.22 -20.23 -26.22
N TYR A 248 2.90 -19.96 -27.48
CA TYR A 248 2.21 -18.75 -27.91
C TYR A 248 0.82 -19.07 -28.48
N GLY A 249 0.04 -19.92 -27.80
CA GLY A 249 -1.30 -20.24 -28.26
C GLY A 249 -1.28 -21.04 -29.55
N PRO A 250 -2.21 -20.84 -30.50
CA PRO A 250 -2.12 -21.51 -31.80
C PRO A 250 -1.01 -20.95 -32.69
N TYR A 251 -0.42 -19.79 -32.35
CA TYR A 251 0.48 -19.03 -33.20
C TYR A 251 1.88 -19.63 -33.27
N ASN A 252 2.37 -19.79 -34.50
CA ASN A 252 3.68 -20.36 -34.80
C ASN A 252 4.48 -19.50 -35.81
N ARG A 253 3.96 -18.34 -36.18
CA ARG A 253 4.61 -17.31 -37.01
C ARG A 253 4.29 -15.92 -36.48
N MET A 254 5.09 -14.93 -36.85
CA MET A 254 5.01 -13.56 -36.30
C MET A 254 5.39 -12.52 -37.35
N LEU A 255 4.57 -11.48 -37.50
CA LEU A 255 4.89 -10.26 -38.25
C LEU A 255 5.25 -9.13 -37.28
N TRP A 256 6.26 -8.33 -37.59
CA TRP A 256 6.73 -7.24 -36.74
C TRP A 256 6.58 -5.89 -37.42
N ASP A 257 6.21 -4.84 -36.67
CA ASP A 257 6.32 -3.47 -37.16
C ASP A 257 7.81 -3.10 -37.27
N PRO A 258 8.33 -2.78 -38.47
CA PRO A 258 9.74 -2.42 -38.66
C PRO A 258 10.12 -1.10 -37.97
N ARG A 259 9.15 -0.22 -37.71
CA ARG A 259 9.34 1.10 -37.07
C ARG A 259 9.23 1.05 -35.54
N GLY A 260 8.81 -0.10 -34.99
CA GLY A 260 8.46 -0.23 -33.58
C GLY A 260 7.02 0.24 -33.34
N GLY A 261 6.13 -0.69 -32.98
CA GLY A 261 4.70 -0.39 -32.87
C GLY A 261 3.79 -1.54 -32.47
N GLY A 262 4.34 -2.75 -32.27
CA GLY A 262 3.60 -3.97 -31.98
C GLY A 262 4.03 -5.11 -32.90
N HIS A 263 3.27 -6.20 -32.85
CA HIS A 263 3.44 -7.37 -33.72
C HIS A 263 2.09 -8.02 -34.01
N VAL A 264 2.06 -8.91 -35.00
CA VAL A 264 0.86 -9.67 -35.39
C VAL A 264 1.21 -11.15 -35.39
N PRO A 265 0.88 -11.90 -34.32
CA PRO A 265 1.02 -13.35 -34.31
C PRO A 265 0.01 -13.98 -35.27
N PHE A 266 0.44 -15.05 -35.95
CA PHE A 266 -0.41 -15.72 -36.93
C PHE A 266 -0.10 -17.21 -37.06
N TYR A 267 -1.01 -17.92 -37.71
CA TYR A 267 -0.83 -19.31 -38.13
C TYR A 267 -1.57 -19.55 -39.46
N VAL A 268 -1.24 -20.67 -40.11
CA VAL A 268 -1.93 -21.15 -41.31
C VAL A 268 -2.81 -22.34 -40.91
N ASP A 269 -4.11 -22.24 -41.15
CA ASP A 269 -5.08 -23.32 -40.99
C ASP A 269 -5.28 -24.01 -42.34
N THR A 270 -5.25 -25.34 -42.35
CA THR A 270 -5.26 -26.18 -43.56
C THR A 270 -6.38 -27.22 -43.54
N ASN A 271 -7.38 -27.05 -42.67
CA ASN A 271 -8.46 -28.01 -42.48
C ASN A 271 -9.44 -28.06 -43.69
N ASN A 272 -9.81 -29.27 -44.13
CA ASN A 272 -10.90 -29.55 -45.08
C ASN A 272 -10.85 -28.83 -46.46
N ASN A 273 -9.69 -28.81 -47.12
CA ASN A 273 -9.46 -28.21 -48.44
C ASN A 273 -9.61 -26.67 -48.51
N ASP A 274 -9.89 -25.99 -47.41
CA ASP A 274 -9.84 -24.54 -47.29
C ASP A 274 -8.56 -24.16 -46.54
N VAL A 275 -7.75 -23.28 -47.12
CA VAL A 275 -6.50 -22.82 -46.51
C VAL A 275 -6.73 -21.39 -46.06
N LYS A 276 -6.50 -21.11 -44.78
CA LYS A 276 -6.68 -19.79 -44.20
C LYS A 276 -5.40 -19.30 -43.55
N VAL A 277 -5.08 -18.04 -43.74
CA VAL A 277 -4.09 -17.33 -42.90
C VAL A 277 -4.85 -16.56 -41.84
N VAL A 278 -4.60 -16.89 -40.57
CA VAL A 278 -5.28 -16.30 -39.41
C VAL A 278 -4.33 -15.34 -38.70
N LEU A 279 -4.59 -14.05 -38.82
CA LEU A 279 -3.76 -12.94 -38.32
C LEU A 279 -4.43 -12.30 -37.09
N ASP A 280 -3.71 -12.17 -35.98
CA ASP A 280 -4.23 -11.54 -34.76
C ASP A 280 -3.62 -10.14 -34.56
N PHE A 281 -4.37 -9.11 -34.93
CA PHE A 281 -3.95 -7.72 -34.83
C PHE A 281 -4.07 -7.16 -33.41
N GLY A 282 -4.62 -7.87 -32.43
CA GLY A 282 -4.84 -7.36 -31.07
C GLY A 282 -3.56 -6.85 -30.38
N ASN A 283 -2.39 -7.26 -30.86
CA ASN A 283 -1.07 -6.83 -30.38
C ASN A 283 -0.51 -5.59 -31.09
N SER A 284 -1.27 -4.96 -32.00
CA SER A 284 -0.80 -3.82 -32.80
C SER A 284 -1.87 -2.76 -33.04
N LEU A 285 -3.07 -2.91 -32.48
CA LEU A 285 -4.19 -2.00 -32.74
C LEU A 285 -4.00 -0.66 -32.02
N LYS A 286 -4.43 0.41 -32.68
CA LYS A 286 -4.68 1.70 -32.05
C LYS A 286 -6.17 1.82 -31.72
N LEU A 287 -6.47 2.24 -30.50
CA LEU A 287 -7.79 2.30 -29.92
C LEU A 287 -8.08 3.71 -29.42
N ASP A 288 -9.31 4.18 -29.61
CA ASP A 288 -9.79 5.42 -29.02
C ASP A 288 -10.14 5.22 -27.53
N VAL A 289 -10.63 6.29 -26.88
CA VAL A 289 -11.06 6.25 -25.48
C VAL A 289 -12.24 5.29 -25.22
N ASN A 290 -13.04 5.00 -26.24
CA ASN A 290 -14.18 4.08 -26.16
C ASN A 290 -13.76 2.62 -26.42
N GLY A 291 -12.53 2.40 -26.89
CA GLY A 291 -12.01 1.09 -27.27
C GLY A 291 -12.34 0.70 -28.71
N SER A 292 -12.77 1.65 -29.54
CA SER A 292 -12.96 1.44 -30.97
C SER A 292 -11.63 1.56 -31.70
N VAL A 293 -11.45 0.77 -32.76
CA VAL A 293 -10.23 0.84 -33.59
C VAL A 293 -10.19 2.19 -34.28
N VAL A 294 -9.08 2.88 -34.12
CA VAL A 294 -8.79 4.12 -34.85
C VAL A 294 -8.30 3.70 -36.23
N GLU A 295 -9.13 3.92 -37.25
CA GLU A 295 -8.70 3.72 -38.64
C GLU A 295 -7.62 4.75 -38.96
N SER A 296 -6.43 4.29 -39.36
CA SER A 296 -5.46 5.19 -40.00
C SER A 296 -6.09 5.74 -41.28
N SER A 297 -5.97 7.04 -41.55
CA SER A 297 -6.40 7.69 -42.81
C SER A 297 -5.67 7.18 -44.07
N ASP A 298 -4.85 6.16 -43.90
CA ASP A 298 -3.90 5.60 -44.83
C ASP A 298 -4.52 4.35 -45.47
N GLY A 299 -4.25 4.12 -46.75
CA GLY A 299 -5.08 3.28 -47.62
C GLY A 299 -5.10 1.77 -47.28
N PRO A 300 -5.71 0.93 -48.15
CA PRO A 300 -6.02 -0.45 -47.82
C PRO A 300 -4.78 -1.29 -47.50
N LEU A 301 -4.93 -2.18 -46.51
CA LEU A 301 -3.91 -3.16 -46.13
C LEU A 301 -4.05 -4.45 -46.96
N HIS A 302 -2.93 -5.04 -47.35
CA HIS A 302 -2.87 -6.31 -48.09
C HIS A 302 -1.79 -7.23 -47.50
N LEU A 303 -2.08 -8.53 -47.44
CA LEU A 303 -1.10 -9.55 -47.09
C LEU A 303 -0.41 -10.05 -48.36
N LEU A 304 0.93 -9.99 -48.39
CA LEU A 304 1.73 -10.45 -49.51
C LEU A 304 2.71 -11.54 -49.11
N GLN A 305 3.01 -12.43 -50.06
CA GLN A 305 4.22 -13.24 -50.06
C GLN A 305 5.37 -12.38 -50.58
N TYR A 306 6.46 -12.19 -49.82
CA TYR A 306 7.52 -11.29 -50.25
C TYR A 306 8.91 -11.69 -49.75
N LYS A 307 9.89 -11.70 -50.67
CA LYS A 307 11.29 -12.06 -50.40
C LYS A 307 12.21 -11.07 -51.12
N GLY A 308 12.29 -9.82 -50.66
CA GLY A 308 13.08 -8.78 -51.33
C GLY A 308 13.31 -7.50 -50.53
N LYS A 309 13.94 -6.50 -51.15
CA LYS A 309 14.09 -5.12 -50.62
C LYS A 309 13.32 -4.05 -51.42
N ASP A 310 13.01 -4.30 -52.69
CA ASP A 310 12.21 -3.41 -53.54
C ASP A 310 10.76 -3.87 -53.63
N LEU A 311 9.86 -3.25 -52.86
CA LEU A 311 8.44 -3.59 -52.82
C LEU A 311 7.67 -2.60 -53.73
N ASN A 312 7.27 -3.07 -54.91
CA ASN A 312 6.48 -2.29 -55.86
C ASN A 312 5.01 -2.72 -55.79
N CYS A 313 4.10 -1.75 -55.82
CA CYS A 313 2.66 -1.98 -55.95
C CYS A 313 2.22 -2.85 -57.15
N GLY A 314 3.08 -3.09 -58.13
CA GLY A 314 2.83 -4.05 -59.21
C GLY A 314 2.54 -5.48 -58.72
N LEU A 315 3.04 -5.87 -57.54
CA LEU A 315 2.81 -7.19 -56.94
C LEU A 315 1.34 -7.44 -56.58
N LEU A 316 0.56 -6.39 -56.30
CA LEU A 316 -0.88 -6.48 -56.03
C LEU A 316 -1.70 -6.96 -57.23
N ASN A 317 -1.16 -6.87 -58.45
CA ASN A 317 -1.83 -7.35 -59.65
C ASN A 317 -1.52 -8.83 -59.93
N ASN A 318 -0.62 -9.45 -59.15
CA ASN A 318 -0.25 -10.85 -59.30
C ASN A 318 -0.89 -11.70 -58.20
N ARG A 319 -1.83 -12.56 -58.60
CA ARG A 319 -2.56 -13.44 -57.68
C ARG A 319 -1.68 -14.44 -56.93
N GLY A 320 -0.49 -14.76 -57.43
CA GLY A 320 0.46 -15.62 -56.70
C GLY A 320 1.24 -14.90 -55.59
N TYR A 321 1.11 -13.58 -55.47
CA TYR A 321 1.78 -12.79 -54.42
C TYR A 321 0.80 -12.09 -53.47
N ASP A 322 -0.34 -11.58 -53.96
CA ASP A 322 -1.38 -10.99 -53.12
C ASP A 322 -2.30 -12.06 -52.54
N LEU A 323 -2.14 -12.32 -51.24
CA LEU A 323 -2.93 -13.30 -50.49
C LEU A 323 -4.29 -12.75 -50.05
N GLY A 324 -4.51 -11.44 -50.15
CA GLY A 324 -5.81 -10.84 -49.89
C GLY A 324 -5.75 -9.51 -49.14
N LYS A 325 -6.85 -8.78 -49.26
CA LYS A 325 -7.06 -7.50 -48.58
C LYS A 325 -7.41 -7.73 -47.12
N ILE A 326 -6.72 -7.03 -46.23
CA ILE A 326 -6.99 -6.98 -44.79
C ILE A 326 -7.96 -5.84 -44.50
N ARG A 327 -8.98 -6.11 -43.68
CA ARG A 327 -9.94 -5.12 -43.20
C ARG A 327 -9.87 -5.11 -41.68
N LEU A 328 -9.53 -3.95 -41.12
CA LEU A 328 -9.52 -3.69 -39.69
C LEU A 328 -10.62 -2.67 -39.38
N GLY A 329 -11.18 -2.73 -38.18
CA GLY A 329 -12.15 -1.75 -37.72
C GLY A 329 -13.61 -2.08 -38.08
N GLY A 330 -14.49 -1.10 -37.81
CA GLY A 330 -15.93 -1.28 -37.69
C GLY A 330 -16.41 -1.18 -36.25
N ASN A 331 -17.69 -0.81 -36.05
CA ASN A 331 -18.28 -0.71 -34.72
C ASN A 331 -18.20 -2.06 -34.00
N ASP A 332 -17.69 -2.06 -32.77
CA ASP A 332 -17.51 -3.24 -31.92
C ASP A 332 -16.70 -4.39 -32.53
N TRP A 333 -15.98 -4.14 -33.64
CA TRP A 333 -15.26 -5.18 -34.37
C TRP A 333 -14.18 -5.84 -33.51
N PHE A 334 -13.40 -5.05 -32.76
CA PHE A 334 -12.35 -5.59 -31.91
C PHE A 334 -12.93 -6.43 -30.76
N GLN A 335 -14.00 -5.94 -30.15
CA GLN A 335 -14.75 -6.60 -29.07
C GLN A 335 -15.37 -7.93 -29.55
N THR A 336 -15.83 -7.97 -30.80
CA THR A 336 -16.49 -9.15 -31.37
C THR A 336 -15.47 -10.19 -31.86
N THR A 337 -14.43 -9.76 -32.56
CA THR A 337 -13.51 -10.65 -33.27
C THR A 337 -12.21 -10.95 -32.52
N GLY A 338 -11.91 -10.22 -31.44
CA GLY A 338 -10.59 -10.29 -30.79
C GLY A 338 -9.49 -9.56 -31.57
N GLY A 339 -9.82 -8.86 -32.66
CA GLY A 339 -8.85 -8.26 -33.59
C GLY A 339 -8.28 -9.27 -34.58
N ILE A 340 -8.95 -10.41 -34.74
CA ILE A 340 -8.47 -11.52 -35.56
C ILE A 340 -9.08 -11.44 -36.96
N VAL A 341 -8.24 -11.57 -37.98
CA VAL A 341 -8.58 -11.54 -39.39
C VAL A 341 -8.25 -12.88 -40.01
N GLU A 342 -9.21 -13.45 -40.74
CA GLU A 342 -9.04 -14.70 -41.49
C GLU A 342 -9.06 -14.39 -42.99
N LEU A 343 -8.01 -14.81 -43.69
CA LEU A 343 -7.92 -14.69 -45.15
C LEU A 343 -7.89 -16.08 -45.78
N SER A 344 -8.93 -16.42 -46.55
CA SER A 344 -8.91 -17.63 -47.39
C SER A 344 -7.92 -17.44 -48.54
N VAL A 345 -7.01 -18.40 -48.70
CA VAL A 345 -5.98 -18.43 -49.75
C VAL A 345 -6.17 -19.65 -50.64
N ASN A 346 -5.64 -19.59 -51.87
CA ASN A 346 -5.74 -20.72 -52.79
C ASN A 346 -4.91 -21.90 -52.24
N PRO A 347 -5.47 -23.13 -52.17
CA PRO A 347 -4.70 -24.31 -51.73
C PRO A 347 -3.40 -24.54 -52.50
N GLU A 348 -3.29 -24.08 -53.75
CA GLU A 348 -2.05 -24.17 -54.55
C GLU A 348 -0.90 -23.31 -53.99
N ASP A 349 -1.20 -22.25 -53.23
CA ASP A 349 -0.19 -21.33 -52.69
C ASP A 349 0.46 -21.85 -51.40
N ILE A 350 -0.07 -22.93 -50.79
CA ILE A 350 0.36 -23.43 -49.48
C ILE A 350 1.85 -23.77 -49.41
N GLU A 351 2.38 -24.45 -50.44
CA GLU A 351 3.79 -24.82 -50.50
C GLU A 351 4.68 -23.58 -50.47
N THR A 352 4.24 -22.50 -51.10
CA THR A 352 4.99 -21.24 -51.12
C THR A 352 4.84 -20.50 -49.79
N ILE A 353 3.64 -20.43 -49.22
CA ILE A 353 3.36 -19.80 -47.92
C ILE A 353 4.18 -20.46 -46.80
N GLU A 354 4.32 -21.78 -46.81
CA GLU A 354 5.09 -22.55 -45.81
C GLU A 354 6.61 -22.41 -45.94
N ASN A 355 7.12 -21.77 -47.00
CA ASN A 355 8.54 -21.63 -47.28
C ASN A 355 8.98 -20.19 -47.58
N THR A 356 8.08 -19.21 -47.50
CA THR A 356 8.37 -17.80 -47.78
C THR A 356 7.85 -16.87 -46.69
N PRO A 357 8.57 -15.75 -46.43
CA PRO A 357 8.11 -14.76 -45.47
C PRO A 357 6.89 -13.99 -46.00
N LEU A 358 5.99 -13.64 -45.08
CA LEU A 358 4.83 -12.81 -45.36
C LEU A 358 5.06 -11.37 -44.90
N THR A 359 4.36 -10.43 -45.53
CA THR A 359 4.36 -9.02 -45.14
C THR A 359 2.97 -8.42 -45.30
N VAL A 360 2.60 -7.52 -44.39
CA VAL A 360 1.44 -6.65 -44.57
C VAL A 360 1.94 -5.34 -45.13
N ILE A 361 1.37 -4.92 -46.25
CA ILE A 361 1.66 -3.64 -46.88
C ILE A 361 0.46 -2.71 -46.80
N GLN A 362 0.75 -1.42 -46.80
CA GLN A 362 -0.24 -0.36 -46.92
C GLN A 362 -0.12 0.33 -48.27
N VAL A 363 -1.27 0.49 -48.95
CA VAL A 363 -1.33 1.15 -50.25
C VAL A 363 -1.67 2.62 -50.07
N ASN A 364 -0.68 3.49 -50.23
CA ASN A 364 -0.82 4.94 -50.08
C ASN A 364 -0.99 5.65 -51.44
N HIS A 365 -1.85 6.66 -51.45
CA HIS A 365 -2.07 7.55 -52.58
C HIS A 365 -1.53 8.94 -52.24
N SER A 366 -0.41 9.34 -52.85
CA SER A 366 0.15 10.68 -52.71
C SER A 366 0.05 11.46 -54.02
N ILE A 367 -0.09 12.79 -53.92
CA ILE A 367 -0.17 13.71 -55.07
C ILE A 367 1.05 13.56 -56.01
N ASN A 368 2.22 13.20 -55.46
CA ASN A 368 3.48 13.05 -56.22
C ASN A 368 3.79 11.61 -56.66
N TYR A 369 3.09 10.60 -56.12
CA TYR A 369 3.31 9.19 -56.42
C TYR A 369 1.96 8.45 -56.47
N PRO A 370 1.43 8.13 -57.67
CA PRO A 370 0.04 7.69 -57.84
C PRO A 370 -0.30 6.34 -57.16
N ARG A 371 0.71 5.57 -56.72
CA ARG A 371 0.55 4.39 -55.88
C ARG A 371 1.88 4.01 -55.20
N HIS A 372 1.98 4.15 -53.89
CA HIS A 372 3.14 3.71 -53.10
C HIS A 372 2.72 2.59 -52.14
N CYS A 373 3.54 1.54 -52.02
CA CYS A 373 3.26 0.39 -51.18
C CYS A 373 4.36 0.29 -50.13
N GLU A 374 3.99 0.53 -48.88
CA GLU A 374 4.92 0.55 -47.75
C GLU A 374 4.70 -0.71 -46.89
N PRO A 375 5.74 -1.48 -46.57
CA PRO A 375 5.62 -2.56 -45.59
C PRO A 375 5.34 -1.98 -44.21
N VAL A 376 4.21 -2.38 -43.62
CA VAL A 376 3.83 -1.98 -42.25
C VAL A 376 4.09 -3.08 -41.24
N LEU A 377 4.06 -4.35 -41.66
CA LEU A 377 4.44 -5.48 -40.83
C LEU A 377 5.22 -6.50 -41.66
N GLU A 378 6.29 -7.05 -41.13
CA GLU A 378 7.17 -7.97 -41.85
C GLU A 378 7.48 -9.22 -41.00
N GLU A 379 7.36 -10.40 -41.61
CA GLU A 379 7.93 -11.60 -41.03
C GLU A 379 9.46 -11.57 -41.20
N ARG A 380 10.17 -12.22 -40.27
CA ARG A 380 11.61 -12.36 -40.42
C ARG A 380 11.97 -13.08 -41.73
N PRO A 381 13.02 -12.65 -42.45
CA PRO A 381 13.42 -13.27 -43.72
C PRO A 381 13.77 -14.77 -43.64
N ASP A 382 14.23 -15.22 -42.47
CA ASP A 382 14.56 -16.62 -42.19
C ASP A 382 13.36 -17.44 -41.68
N GLY A 383 12.23 -16.78 -41.41
CA GLY A 383 11.00 -17.38 -40.88
C GLY A 383 11.09 -17.82 -39.42
N LEU A 384 12.18 -17.48 -38.70
CA LEU A 384 12.37 -17.95 -37.35
C LEU A 384 11.47 -17.21 -36.35
N PHE A 385 10.77 -17.97 -35.52
CA PHE A 385 10.00 -17.47 -34.39
C PHE A 385 10.32 -18.31 -33.15
N VAL A 386 10.78 -17.64 -32.09
CA VAL A 386 11.22 -18.29 -30.83
C VAL A 386 10.38 -17.80 -29.68
N GLN A 387 9.97 -18.72 -28.80
CA GLN A 387 9.18 -18.39 -27.62
C GLN A 387 9.51 -19.31 -26.44
N ALA A 388 9.49 -18.78 -25.21
CA ALA A 388 9.68 -19.58 -24.00
C ALA A 388 8.50 -20.53 -23.76
N ILE A 389 8.79 -21.82 -23.53
CA ILE A 389 7.81 -22.84 -23.12
C ILE A 389 7.41 -22.64 -21.67
N ASP A 390 8.42 -22.45 -20.82
CA ASP A 390 8.25 -22.21 -19.40
C ASP A 390 7.94 -20.74 -19.12
N ASP A 391 7.72 -20.41 -17.85
CA ASP A 391 7.57 -19.02 -17.42
C ASP A 391 8.83 -18.22 -17.72
N ARG A 392 8.62 -16.99 -18.18
CA ARG A 392 9.70 -16.04 -18.49
C ARG A 392 10.27 -15.37 -17.23
N VAL A 393 9.61 -15.56 -16.10
CA VAL A 393 10.02 -15.04 -14.81
C VAL A 393 10.35 -16.20 -13.88
N ALA A 394 11.37 -16.04 -13.05
CA ALA A 394 11.74 -17.03 -12.05
C ALA A 394 12.10 -16.36 -10.73
N ARG A 395 11.69 -16.99 -9.61
CA ARG A 395 12.14 -16.67 -8.26
C ARG A 395 13.05 -17.78 -7.80
N GLN A 396 14.31 -17.49 -7.50
CA GLN A 396 15.33 -18.50 -7.19
C GLN A 396 16.05 -18.21 -5.88
N GLU A 397 16.41 -19.27 -5.16
CA GLU A 397 17.33 -19.20 -4.02
C GLU A 397 18.78 -19.38 -4.51
N PRO A 398 19.79 -18.95 -3.74
CA PRO A 398 21.19 -19.30 -4.00
C PRO A 398 21.42 -20.81 -4.07
N ASP A 399 22.46 -21.21 -4.80
CA ASP A 399 22.89 -22.61 -4.97
C ASP A 399 21.80 -23.54 -5.56
N THR A 400 20.94 -22.98 -6.42
CA THR A 400 19.91 -23.74 -7.14
C THR A 400 20.29 -23.87 -8.62
N GLU A 401 19.87 -24.98 -9.25
CA GLU A 401 20.01 -25.21 -10.68
C GLU A 401 18.62 -25.40 -11.30
N TRP A 402 18.33 -24.67 -12.37
CA TRP A 402 17.05 -24.79 -13.08
C TRP A 402 17.25 -24.70 -14.60
N THR A 403 16.31 -25.29 -15.34
CA THR A 403 16.35 -25.32 -16.81
C THR A 403 15.13 -24.63 -17.38
N MET A 404 15.34 -23.74 -18.35
CA MET A 404 14.28 -23.11 -19.14
C MET A 404 14.30 -23.64 -20.57
N LYS A 405 13.12 -23.92 -21.12
CA LYS A 405 12.94 -24.44 -22.47
C LYS A 405 12.32 -23.40 -23.40
N PHE A 406 12.73 -23.45 -24.65
CA PHE A 406 12.25 -22.57 -25.72
C PHE A 406 11.76 -23.40 -26.89
N ARG A 407 10.72 -22.90 -27.56
CA ARG A 407 10.17 -23.47 -28.78
C ARG A 407 10.57 -22.59 -29.96
N THR A 408 11.16 -23.20 -30.98
CA THR A 408 11.52 -22.52 -32.23
C THR A 408 10.75 -23.07 -33.41
N PHE A 409 10.17 -22.15 -34.17
CA PHE A 409 9.51 -22.42 -35.45
C PHE A 409 10.32 -21.78 -36.58
N GLN A 410 10.28 -22.38 -37.77
CA GLN A 410 10.70 -21.79 -39.03
C GLN A 410 9.53 -21.88 -40.02
N PHE A 411 8.97 -20.74 -40.43
CA PHE A 411 7.77 -20.65 -41.29
C PHE A 411 6.62 -21.54 -40.77
N GLY A 412 6.42 -21.60 -39.44
CA GLY A 412 5.36 -22.36 -38.79
C GLY A 412 5.69 -23.83 -38.46
N ARG A 413 6.80 -24.37 -38.96
CA ARG A 413 7.25 -25.75 -38.71
C ARG A 413 8.33 -25.81 -37.63
N SER A 414 8.51 -26.95 -36.96
CA SER A 414 9.59 -27.13 -35.99
C SER A 414 10.97 -26.90 -36.62
N ALA A 415 11.79 -26.04 -36.02
CA ALA A 415 13.16 -25.81 -36.49
C ALA A 415 14.16 -26.53 -35.56
N LYS A 416 14.98 -27.41 -36.11
CA LYS A 416 16.06 -28.11 -35.39
C LYS A 416 17.39 -27.36 -35.50
N GLU A 417 18.34 -27.69 -34.62
CA GLU A 417 19.71 -27.18 -34.63
C GLU A 417 19.82 -25.65 -34.44
N ILE A 418 18.83 -25.06 -33.77
CA ILE A 418 18.82 -23.65 -33.39
C ILE A 418 19.36 -23.51 -31.97
N ILE A 419 20.44 -22.74 -31.80
CA ILE A 419 21.05 -22.48 -30.50
C ILE A 419 20.41 -21.24 -29.89
N THR A 420 19.95 -21.35 -28.64
CA THR A 420 19.41 -20.24 -27.85
C THR A 420 20.39 -19.91 -26.73
N ARG A 421 20.75 -18.64 -26.56
CA ARG A 421 21.67 -18.18 -25.51
C ARG A 421 21.07 -16.95 -24.81
N PRO A 422 21.24 -16.80 -23.49
CA PRO A 422 20.83 -15.60 -22.80
C PRO A 422 21.95 -14.56 -22.87
N ASN A 423 21.59 -13.28 -22.92
CA ASN A 423 22.50 -12.14 -22.84
C ASN A 423 22.01 -11.22 -21.73
N GLN A 424 22.77 -11.16 -20.64
CA GLN A 424 22.42 -10.38 -19.44
C GLN A 424 22.46 -8.89 -19.76
N THR A 425 21.34 -8.22 -19.56
CA THR A 425 21.21 -6.77 -19.76
C THR A 425 21.29 -6.00 -18.45
N SER A 426 20.95 -6.61 -17.32
CA SER A 426 21.05 -6.01 -15.99
C SER A 426 21.06 -7.09 -14.89
N PRO A 427 21.77 -6.88 -13.77
CA PRO A 427 22.76 -5.83 -13.54
C PRO A 427 24.03 -6.08 -14.38
N GLU A 428 24.80 -5.05 -14.69
CA GLU A 428 26.07 -5.20 -15.41
C GLU A 428 27.14 -5.85 -14.50
N ASN A 429 27.92 -6.78 -15.06
CA ASN A 429 29.10 -7.41 -14.41
C ASN A 429 28.82 -8.28 -13.16
N ASP A 430 27.58 -8.65 -12.87
CA ASP A 430 27.25 -9.63 -11.84
C ASP A 430 27.21 -11.05 -12.43
N THR A 431 27.88 -12.00 -11.79
CA THR A 431 28.01 -13.40 -12.24
C THR A 431 27.35 -14.41 -11.32
N SER A 432 26.44 -13.96 -10.45
CA SER A 432 25.74 -14.81 -9.48
C SER A 432 24.76 -15.78 -10.13
N ILE A 433 24.40 -15.57 -11.40
CA ILE A 433 23.70 -16.56 -12.22
C ILE A 433 24.62 -16.97 -13.37
N GLN A 434 24.95 -18.25 -13.42
CA GLN A 434 25.86 -18.85 -14.41
C GLN A 434 25.09 -19.77 -15.36
N ILE A 435 25.49 -19.76 -16.63
CA ILE A 435 24.96 -20.69 -17.63
C ILE A 435 25.77 -21.99 -17.56
N VAL A 436 25.14 -23.07 -17.09
CA VAL A 436 25.78 -24.39 -16.94
C VAL A 436 25.84 -25.13 -18.28
N ARG A 437 24.72 -25.11 -19.01
CA ARG A 437 24.57 -25.84 -20.28
C ARG A 437 23.52 -25.19 -21.17
N THR A 438 23.77 -25.19 -22.48
CA THR A 438 22.76 -24.89 -23.50
C THR A 438 22.63 -26.06 -24.46
N GLU A 439 21.39 -26.39 -24.82
CA GLU A 439 21.07 -27.46 -25.77
C GLU A 439 20.37 -26.85 -26.99
N PRO A 440 20.85 -27.10 -28.22
CA PRO A 440 20.19 -26.63 -29.43
C PRO A 440 18.83 -27.32 -29.61
N SER A 441 18.00 -26.72 -30.47
CA SER A 441 16.66 -27.22 -30.68
C SER A 441 16.64 -28.63 -31.30
N ASP A 442 15.84 -29.52 -30.72
CA ASP A 442 15.66 -30.89 -31.20
C ASP A 442 14.76 -30.98 -32.46
N ILE A 443 14.36 -32.20 -32.85
CA ILE A 443 13.44 -32.42 -33.98
C ILE A 443 12.04 -31.80 -33.75
N ASN A 444 11.67 -31.61 -32.48
CA ASN A 444 10.45 -30.94 -32.08
C ASN A 444 10.67 -29.43 -31.93
N GLY A 445 11.83 -28.91 -32.31
CA GLY A 445 12.21 -27.51 -32.19
C GLY A 445 12.26 -27.01 -30.76
N ILE A 446 12.62 -27.85 -29.80
CA ILE A 446 12.76 -27.48 -28.38
C ILE A 446 14.24 -27.35 -28.03
N SER A 447 14.67 -26.15 -27.64
CA SER A 447 15.99 -25.86 -27.07
C SER A 447 15.90 -25.64 -25.56
N SER A 448 17.03 -25.71 -24.85
CA SER A 448 17.07 -25.49 -23.40
C SER A 448 18.30 -24.71 -22.93
N ILE A 449 18.15 -23.97 -21.84
CA ILE A 449 19.23 -23.27 -21.13
C ILE A 449 19.14 -23.68 -19.66
N THR A 450 20.25 -24.17 -19.10
CA THR A 450 20.36 -24.52 -17.67
C THR A 450 21.20 -23.47 -16.96
N PHE A 451 20.64 -22.90 -15.91
CA PHE A 451 21.23 -21.87 -15.07
C PHE A 451 21.59 -22.45 -13.71
N ARG A 452 22.61 -21.89 -13.06
CA ARG A 452 22.95 -22.14 -11.66
C ARG A 452 23.19 -20.83 -10.94
N SER A 453 22.59 -20.66 -9.77
CA SER A 453 22.78 -19.49 -8.92
C SER A 453 23.87 -19.68 -7.87
N THR A 454 24.46 -18.57 -7.43
CA THR A 454 25.23 -18.41 -6.19
C THR A 454 24.66 -17.21 -5.41
N ASP A 455 25.07 -16.99 -4.16
CA ASP A 455 24.57 -15.85 -3.39
C ASP A 455 24.95 -14.50 -4.04
N PRO A 456 23.97 -13.62 -4.37
CA PRO A 456 24.25 -12.28 -4.88
C PRO A 456 24.69 -11.30 -3.77
N GLY A 457 24.73 -11.74 -2.51
CA GLY A 457 24.93 -10.86 -1.35
C GLY A 457 23.71 -9.97 -1.10
N GLU A 458 23.89 -8.79 -0.49
CA GLU A 458 22.79 -7.86 -0.18
C GLU A 458 22.91 -6.53 -0.97
N PRO A 459 22.84 -6.54 -2.32
CA PRO A 459 23.11 -5.36 -3.14
C PRO A 459 22.09 -4.22 -2.91
N ARG A 460 20.90 -4.55 -2.40
CA ARG A 460 19.79 -3.61 -2.16
C ARG A 460 19.44 -3.43 -0.67
N LYS A 461 20.41 -3.68 0.22
CA LYS A 461 20.22 -3.63 1.69
C LYS A 461 19.67 -2.29 2.21
N GLU A 462 20.17 -1.17 1.68
CA GLU A 462 19.77 0.18 2.12
C GLU A 462 18.29 0.48 1.83
N LEU A 463 17.70 -0.18 0.82
CA LEU A 463 16.27 -0.11 0.50
C LEU A 463 15.44 -1.15 1.27
N GLN A 464 16.09 -2.03 2.02
CA GLN A 464 15.48 -3.18 2.70
C GLN A 464 14.78 -4.14 1.73
N LEU A 465 15.28 -4.23 0.50
CA LEU A 465 14.82 -5.18 -0.53
C LEU A 465 15.66 -6.46 -0.47
N ASP A 466 15.00 -7.59 -0.70
CA ASP A 466 15.63 -8.91 -0.67
C ASP A 466 16.17 -9.29 -2.05
N GLY A 467 17.41 -9.78 -2.12
CA GLY A 467 17.98 -10.28 -3.37
C GLY A 467 18.24 -9.23 -4.46
N GLN A 468 18.31 -9.71 -5.70
CA GLN A 468 18.61 -8.94 -6.91
C GLN A 468 17.78 -9.46 -8.10
N VAL A 469 17.37 -8.55 -8.98
CA VAL A 469 16.70 -8.89 -10.25
C VAL A 469 17.70 -8.91 -11.39
N TYR A 470 17.64 -9.97 -12.19
CA TYR A 470 18.46 -10.18 -13.39
C TYR A 470 17.57 -10.20 -14.63
N TYR A 471 18.01 -9.48 -15.66
CA TYR A 471 17.33 -9.39 -16.94
C TYR A 471 18.19 -10.00 -18.04
N TYR A 472 17.60 -10.88 -18.85
CA TYR A 472 18.25 -11.52 -19.97
C TYR A 472 17.45 -11.30 -21.25
N SER A 473 18.09 -10.66 -22.23
CA SER A 473 17.66 -10.75 -23.63
C SER A 473 18.00 -12.14 -24.19
N ILE A 474 17.23 -12.63 -25.16
CA ILE A 474 17.46 -13.95 -25.76
C ILE A 474 18.07 -13.79 -27.15
N ILE A 475 19.26 -14.37 -27.36
CA ILE A 475 19.96 -14.42 -28.64
C ILE A 475 19.78 -15.80 -29.26
N VAL A 476 19.53 -15.83 -30.57
CA VAL A 476 19.32 -17.04 -31.34
C VAL A 476 20.31 -17.12 -32.49
N GLN A 477 20.88 -18.31 -32.69
CA GLN A 477 21.82 -18.63 -33.78
C GLN A 477 21.40 -19.91 -34.50
N LYS A 478 21.44 -19.92 -35.84
CA LYS A 478 21.15 -21.10 -36.66
C LYS A 478 22.44 -21.85 -37.01
N GLY A 479 22.71 -22.99 -36.37
CA GLY A 479 23.98 -23.71 -36.52
C GLY A 479 25.19 -22.95 -35.93
N SER A 480 26.39 -23.52 -36.01
CA SER A 480 27.61 -22.94 -35.41
C SER A 480 28.10 -21.66 -36.10
N ASP A 481 27.82 -21.52 -37.40
CA ASP A 481 28.36 -20.45 -38.27
C ASP A 481 27.27 -19.47 -38.74
N GLY A 482 26.04 -19.60 -38.21
CA GLY A 482 24.89 -18.81 -38.67
C GLY A 482 24.83 -17.39 -38.11
N THR A 483 23.99 -16.56 -38.74
CA THR A 483 23.71 -15.18 -38.30
C THR A 483 22.95 -15.18 -36.98
N GLU A 484 23.47 -14.43 -36.01
CA GLU A 484 22.84 -14.23 -34.71
C GLU A 484 21.83 -13.08 -34.75
N PHE A 485 20.77 -13.19 -33.95
CA PHE A 485 19.83 -12.11 -33.71
C PHE A 485 19.23 -12.18 -32.31
N GLU A 486 18.83 -11.01 -31.78
CA GLU A 486 18.07 -10.91 -30.55
C GLU A 486 16.57 -11.10 -30.81
N VAL A 487 15.91 -11.93 -30.00
CA VAL A 487 14.47 -12.20 -30.08
C VAL A 487 13.71 -11.05 -29.46
N LYS A 488 12.97 -10.31 -30.30
CA LYS A 488 12.09 -9.22 -29.84
C LYS A 488 10.99 -9.74 -28.91
N ASP A 489 10.61 -8.93 -27.92
CA ASP A 489 9.59 -9.21 -26.88
C ASP A 489 9.77 -10.53 -26.12
N LEU A 490 11.02 -10.98 -25.98
CA LEU A 490 11.38 -12.14 -25.18
C LEU A 490 12.52 -11.81 -24.22
N PHE A 491 12.13 -11.43 -23.01
CA PHE A 491 13.01 -11.29 -21.87
C PHE A 491 12.81 -12.45 -20.90
N VAL A 492 13.90 -12.88 -20.28
CA VAL A 492 13.87 -13.77 -19.11
C VAL A 492 14.31 -12.96 -17.91
N CYS A 493 13.46 -12.88 -16.89
CA CYS A 493 13.75 -12.14 -15.66
C CYS A 493 13.86 -13.11 -14.48
N VAL A 494 14.88 -12.93 -13.64
CA VAL A 494 15.11 -13.80 -12.48
C VAL A 494 15.29 -12.92 -11.25
N HIS A 495 14.39 -13.08 -10.27
CA HIS A 495 14.60 -12.55 -8.93
C HIS A 495 15.35 -13.60 -8.11
N LEU A 496 16.63 -13.34 -7.85
CA LEU A 496 17.49 -14.19 -7.05
C LEU A 496 17.57 -13.64 -5.63
N TYR A 497 17.04 -14.38 -4.66
CA TYR A 497 17.08 -13.99 -3.25
C TYR A 497 18.51 -14.03 -2.69
N SER A 498 18.80 -13.15 -1.74
CA SER A 498 20.05 -13.19 -0.97
C SER A 498 20.06 -14.40 -0.03
N GLU A 499 21.23 -14.94 0.26
CA GLU A 499 21.37 -15.97 1.28
C GLU A 499 20.90 -15.43 2.65
N TYR A 500 20.11 -16.23 3.37
CA TYR A 500 19.61 -15.85 4.69
C TYR A 500 19.73 -17.02 5.66
N THR A 501 20.52 -16.80 6.73
CA THR A 501 20.66 -17.75 7.82
C THR A 501 19.62 -17.48 8.89
N ILE A 502 18.75 -18.45 9.16
CA ILE A 502 17.76 -18.35 10.23
C ILE A 502 18.47 -18.33 11.59
N PRO A 503 18.29 -17.28 12.41
CA PRO A 503 18.88 -17.19 13.74
C PRO A 503 18.44 -18.34 14.67
N LYS A 504 19.31 -18.74 15.61
CA LYS A 504 18.99 -19.80 16.59
C LYS A 504 17.80 -19.44 17.48
N GLU A 505 17.67 -18.16 17.79
CA GLU A 505 16.58 -17.59 18.57
C GLU A 505 15.93 -16.50 17.75
N VAL A 506 14.66 -16.70 17.40
CA VAL A 506 13.89 -15.77 16.59
C VAL A 506 12.90 -15.05 17.50
N THR A 507 12.87 -13.73 17.40
CA THR A 507 12.11 -12.82 18.23
C THR A 507 11.29 -11.89 17.34
N TRP A 508 10.20 -11.35 17.89
CA TRP A 508 9.39 -10.37 17.19
C TRP A 508 10.22 -9.17 16.75
N TYR A 509 10.95 -8.51 17.65
CA TYR A 509 11.58 -7.23 17.33
C TYR A 509 12.79 -7.32 16.42
N ASP A 510 13.68 -8.29 16.65
CA ASP A 510 14.94 -8.33 15.91
C ASP A 510 14.75 -8.88 14.49
N HIS A 511 13.69 -9.66 14.26
CA HIS A 511 13.57 -10.48 13.06
C HIS A 511 12.23 -10.32 12.32
N VAL A 512 11.10 -10.36 13.02
CA VAL A 512 9.77 -10.42 12.38
C VAL A 512 9.18 -9.03 12.14
N TYR A 513 9.29 -8.14 13.12
CA TYR A 513 8.72 -6.80 13.11
C TYR A 513 9.22 -5.93 11.95
N PRO A 514 10.53 -5.90 11.60
CA PRO A 514 10.99 -5.08 10.48
C PRO A 514 10.32 -5.48 9.16
N ILE A 515 10.17 -6.80 8.92
CA ILE A 515 9.50 -7.35 7.74
C ILE A 515 8.00 -7.01 7.77
N PHE A 516 7.36 -7.23 8.91
CA PHE A 516 5.92 -7.02 9.03
C PHE A 516 5.53 -5.54 9.01
N LEU A 517 6.38 -4.65 9.52
CA LEU A 517 6.19 -3.20 9.43
C LEU A 517 6.30 -2.73 7.98
N GLN A 518 7.30 -3.21 7.24
CA GLN A 518 7.45 -2.93 5.81
C GLN A 518 6.15 -3.27 5.06
N TYR A 519 5.60 -4.47 5.26
CA TYR A 519 4.35 -4.86 4.62
C TYR A 519 3.11 -4.12 5.15
N ALA A 520 3.07 -3.75 6.43
CA ALA A 520 2.00 -2.92 6.99
C ALA A 520 1.98 -1.50 6.38
N ASN A 521 3.14 -1.00 5.94
CA ASN A 521 3.30 0.28 5.24
C ASN A 521 2.89 0.20 3.78
N LEU A 522 3.36 -0.83 3.05
CA LEU A 522 3.11 -1.00 1.62
C LEU A 522 1.68 -1.45 1.30
N TYR A 523 1.02 -2.14 2.24
CA TYR A 523 -0.31 -2.72 2.03
C TYR A 523 -1.25 -2.40 3.20
N PRO A 524 -1.56 -1.11 3.44
CA PRO A 524 -2.40 -0.68 4.56
C PRO A 524 -3.83 -1.24 4.50
N ALA A 525 -4.29 -1.71 3.34
CA ALA A 525 -5.55 -2.45 3.20
C ALA A 525 -5.63 -3.67 4.14
N MET A 526 -4.48 -4.32 4.41
CA MET A 526 -4.41 -5.48 5.30
C MET A 526 -4.75 -5.12 6.75
N LYS A 527 -4.62 -3.86 7.19
CA LYS A 527 -4.89 -3.46 8.59
C LYS A 527 -6.31 -3.80 9.05
N GLN A 528 -7.27 -3.87 8.13
CA GLN A 528 -8.65 -4.29 8.43
C GLN A 528 -8.77 -5.81 8.70
N ILE A 529 -7.86 -6.61 8.13
CA ILE A 529 -7.81 -8.07 8.29
C ILE A 529 -6.84 -8.45 9.40
N ILE A 530 -5.61 -7.92 9.37
CA ILE A 530 -4.53 -8.10 10.33
C ILE A 530 -3.57 -6.91 10.27
N ASN A 531 -3.36 -6.23 11.39
CA ASN A 531 -2.34 -5.20 11.52
C ASN A 531 -0.97 -5.87 11.77
N LEU A 532 -0.20 -6.05 10.70
CA LEU A 532 1.12 -6.67 10.76
C LEU A 532 2.12 -5.89 11.63
N ALA A 533 1.91 -4.59 11.88
CA ALA A 533 2.74 -3.83 12.81
C ALA A 533 2.41 -4.09 14.30
N SER A 534 1.36 -4.87 14.61
CA SER A 534 0.95 -5.21 15.98
C SER A 534 1.23 -6.68 16.30
N TYR A 535 2.08 -6.91 17.30
CA TYR A 535 2.38 -8.24 17.81
C TYR A 535 1.11 -8.95 18.30
N GLU A 536 0.20 -8.23 18.95
CA GLU A 536 -1.01 -8.76 19.55
C GLU A 536 -2.01 -9.18 18.48
N ASP A 537 -2.18 -8.35 17.46
CA ASP A 537 -3.07 -8.72 16.36
C ASP A 537 -2.51 -9.90 15.56
N VAL A 538 -1.20 -9.91 15.33
CA VAL A 538 -0.49 -11.04 14.70
C VAL A 538 -0.66 -12.33 15.49
N THR A 539 -0.36 -12.31 16.78
CA THR A 539 -0.40 -13.50 17.63
C THR A 539 -1.82 -14.01 17.85
N ARG A 540 -2.82 -13.12 17.96
CA ARG A 540 -4.24 -13.48 17.98
C ARG A 540 -4.69 -14.19 16.69
N LYS A 541 -4.09 -13.84 15.55
CA LYS A 541 -4.42 -14.38 14.22
C LYS A 541 -3.40 -15.40 13.70
N THR A 542 -2.59 -15.99 14.57
CA THR A 542 -1.53 -16.96 14.21
C THR A 542 -2.02 -18.10 13.30
N LYS A 543 -3.22 -18.65 13.55
CA LYS A 543 -3.78 -19.73 12.72
C LYS A 543 -4.03 -19.28 11.27
N LEU A 544 -4.59 -18.09 11.09
CA LEU A 544 -4.84 -17.50 9.77
C LEU A 544 -3.51 -17.22 9.06
N LEU A 545 -2.54 -16.68 9.79
CA LEU A 545 -1.23 -16.35 9.24
C LEU A 545 -0.45 -17.60 8.79
N LYS A 546 -0.43 -18.65 9.63
CA LYS A 546 0.17 -19.94 9.28
C LYS A 546 -0.49 -20.55 8.05
N HIS A 547 -1.82 -20.52 7.98
CA HIS A 547 -2.53 -21.01 6.80
C HIS A 547 -2.08 -20.25 5.55
N ALA A 548 -2.15 -18.91 5.55
CA ALA A 548 -1.79 -18.10 4.40
C ALA A 548 -0.31 -18.26 3.97
N LEU A 549 0.62 -18.37 4.92
CA LEU A 549 2.06 -18.52 4.65
C LEU A 549 2.47 -19.92 4.18
N THR A 550 1.62 -20.93 4.34
CA THR A 550 1.90 -22.32 3.94
C THR A 550 1.22 -22.74 2.63
N LEU A 551 0.33 -21.91 2.10
CA LEU A 551 -0.25 -22.12 0.77
C LEU A 551 0.82 -22.00 -0.33
N PRO A 552 0.63 -22.66 -1.49
CA PRO A 552 1.44 -22.44 -2.67
C PRO A 552 1.52 -20.94 -3.00
N GLU A 553 2.67 -20.46 -3.47
CA GLU A 553 2.87 -19.01 -3.70
C GLU A 553 1.85 -18.41 -4.67
N THR A 554 1.46 -19.18 -5.70
CA THR A 554 0.49 -18.81 -6.73
C THR A 554 -0.97 -18.90 -6.26
N ASP A 555 -1.22 -19.38 -5.05
CA ASP A 555 -2.56 -19.40 -4.46
C ASP A 555 -3.03 -17.96 -4.17
N PRO A 556 -4.27 -17.59 -4.53
CA PRO A 556 -4.77 -16.24 -4.31
C PRO A 556 -4.87 -15.84 -2.83
N ASN A 557 -4.93 -16.81 -1.90
CA ASN A 557 -4.90 -16.59 -0.45
C ASN A 557 -3.49 -16.70 0.14
N HIS A 558 -2.47 -17.06 -0.65
CA HIS A 558 -1.09 -16.90 -0.23
C HIS A 558 -0.87 -15.44 0.11
N MET A 559 -0.42 -15.19 1.34
CA MET A 559 -0.37 -13.86 1.96
C MET A 559 0.15 -12.81 0.96
N PRO A 560 -0.73 -11.94 0.41
CA PRO A 560 -0.41 -11.15 -0.79
C PRO A 560 0.82 -10.26 -0.63
N VAL A 561 1.05 -9.81 0.61
CA VAL A 561 2.16 -8.93 0.96
C VAL A 561 3.50 -9.65 1.09
N THR A 562 3.53 -10.96 1.37
CA THR A 562 4.80 -11.71 1.53
C THR A 562 5.24 -12.40 0.24
N ARG A 563 4.68 -12.03 -0.91
CA ARG A 563 5.08 -12.62 -2.21
C ARG A 563 6.46 -12.16 -2.66
N ASP A 564 6.94 -11.06 -2.07
CA ASP A 564 8.30 -10.54 -2.21
C ASP A 564 9.27 -11.13 -1.16
N LEU A 565 8.77 -12.01 -0.27
CA LEU A 565 9.53 -12.56 0.84
C LEU A 565 10.26 -13.84 0.42
N SER A 566 11.58 -13.90 0.65
CA SER A 566 12.34 -15.13 0.39
C SER A 566 11.80 -16.34 1.18
N PRO A 567 11.89 -17.56 0.61
CA PRO A 567 11.48 -18.78 1.30
C PRO A 567 12.10 -18.96 2.69
N LYS A 568 13.36 -18.56 2.88
CA LYS A 568 14.06 -18.61 4.18
C LYS A 568 13.48 -17.64 5.21
N LYS A 569 13.20 -16.39 4.84
CA LYS A 569 12.57 -15.42 5.76
C LYS A 569 11.14 -15.84 6.10
N ARG A 570 10.40 -16.39 5.13
CA ARG A 570 9.09 -17.01 5.37
C ARG A 570 9.18 -18.17 6.37
N GLN A 571 10.17 -19.04 6.22
CA GLN A 571 10.43 -20.15 7.14
C GLN A 571 10.81 -19.65 8.54
N MET A 572 11.59 -18.57 8.65
CA MET A 572 11.92 -17.93 9.93
C MET A 572 10.67 -17.43 10.66
N ILE A 573 9.73 -16.79 9.94
CA ILE A 573 8.45 -16.33 10.50
C ILE A 573 7.59 -17.52 10.96
N LEU A 574 7.49 -18.58 10.14
CA LEU A 574 6.75 -19.79 10.53
C LEU A 574 7.36 -20.44 11.78
N TYR A 575 8.69 -20.56 11.83
CA TYR A 575 9.42 -21.05 12.99
C TYR A 575 9.13 -20.21 14.24
N TRP A 576 9.14 -18.88 14.12
CA TRP A 576 8.78 -17.98 15.21
C TRP A 576 7.33 -18.19 15.69
N LEU A 577 6.37 -18.34 14.77
CA LEU A 577 4.98 -18.61 15.11
C LEU A 577 4.77 -19.98 15.79
N ASP A 578 5.69 -20.93 15.62
CA ASP A 578 5.71 -22.23 16.30
C ASP A 578 6.47 -22.20 17.64
N ASN A 579 7.50 -21.36 17.76
CA ASN A 579 8.35 -21.24 18.93
C ASN A 579 7.75 -20.28 19.98
N VAL A 580 6.81 -20.82 20.76
CA VAL A 580 6.10 -20.07 21.81
C VAL A 580 6.82 -20.12 23.17
N ASP A 581 6.77 -19.01 23.90
CA ASP A 581 7.22 -18.94 25.29
C ASP A 581 6.28 -19.79 26.18
N PRO A 582 6.80 -20.73 26.99
CA PRO A 582 5.98 -21.59 27.85
C PRO A 582 5.08 -20.85 28.83
N SER A 583 5.47 -19.64 29.25
CA SER A 583 4.76 -18.83 30.24
C SER A 583 3.56 -18.09 29.66
N THR A 584 3.65 -17.62 28.41
CA THR A 584 2.58 -16.86 27.74
C THR A 584 1.82 -17.67 26.71
N LYS A 585 2.40 -18.79 26.25
CA LYS A 585 1.94 -19.57 25.09
C LYS A 585 1.87 -18.76 23.80
N LEU A 586 2.63 -17.67 23.70
CA LEU A 586 2.73 -16.81 22.52
C LEU A 586 4.17 -16.83 21.95
N PRO A 587 4.35 -16.59 20.63
CA PRO A 587 5.66 -16.46 19.99
C PRO A 587 6.60 -15.50 20.73
N LYS A 588 7.89 -15.82 20.82
CA LYS A 588 8.86 -15.02 21.59
C LYS A 588 8.89 -13.57 21.11
N LEU A 589 8.69 -12.63 22.04
CA LEU A 589 8.69 -11.21 21.72
C LEU A 589 10.11 -10.67 21.49
N GLY A 590 11.07 -11.06 22.33
CA GLY A 590 12.37 -10.40 22.42
C GLY A 590 12.29 -9.03 23.11
N THR A 591 13.41 -8.33 23.17
CA THR A 591 13.55 -7.03 23.84
C THR A 591 14.05 -5.99 22.84
N THR A 592 13.39 -4.84 22.76
CA THR A 592 13.58 -3.82 21.71
C THR A 592 14.86 -3.01 21.80
N THR A 593 15.60 -3.10 22.91
CA THR A 593 16.57 -2.06 23.23
C THR A 593 17.71 -2.65 24.04
N HIS A 594 18.81 -2.92 23.37
CA HIS A 594 20.06 -3.44 23.93
C HIS A 594 21.21 -2.45 23.81
N THR A 595 21.07 -1.43 22.96
CA THR A 595 22.10 -0.43 22.70
C THR A 595 21.65 0.99 23.04
N LEU A 596 22.64 1.88 23.19
CA LEU A 596 22.39 3.30 23.44
C LEU A 596 21.66 3.98 22.26
N ASP A 597 21.94 3.57 21.02
CA ASP A 597 21.35 4.20 19.84
C ASP A 597 19.89 3.75 19.61
N GLU A 598 19.56 2.50 19.92
CA GLU A 598 18.16 2.04 19.98
C GLU A 598 17.37 2.80 21.05
N LEU A 599 17.99 3.08 22.20
CA LEU A 599 17.34 3.84 23.28
C LEU A 599 17.07 5.29 22.85
N LYS A 600 18.00 5.94 22.13
CA LYS A 600 17.77 7.28 21.54
C LYS A 600 16.62 7.25 20.53
N THR A 601 16.57 6.23 19.69
CA THR A 601 15.50 6.05 18.69
C THR A 601 14.14 5.87 19.38
N THR A 602 14.10 5.05 20.44
CA THR A 602 12.89 4.82 21.24
C THR A 602 12.43 6.09 21.97
N LEU A 603 13.35 6.90 22.48
CA LEU A 603 13.03 8.19 23.10
C LEU A 603 12.54 9.23 22.08
N GLN A 604 13.08 9.24 20.86
CA GLN A 604 12.54 10.07 19.77
C GLN A 604 11.11 9.65 19.40
N LEU A 605 10.82 8.35 19.42
CA LEU A 605 9.48 7.82 19.20
C LEU A 605 8.52 8.17 20.33
N ALA A 606 8.97 8.11 21.59
CA ALA A 606 8.19 8.56 22.74
C ALA A 606 7.88 10.06 22.66
N LEU A 607 8.83 10.88 22.20
CA LEU A 607 8.60 12.31 21.99
C LEU A 607 7.53 12.55 20.92
N GLN A 608 7.52 11.75 19.84
CA GLN A 608 6.45 11.77 18.83
C GLN A 608 5.10 11.31 19.42
N LEU A 609 5.12 10.31 20.30
CA LEU A 609 3.94 9.77 20.96
C LEU A 609 3.23 10.83 21.82
N GLU A 610 3.96 11.51 22.72
CA GLU A 610 3.41 12.62 23.53
C GLU A 610 2.90 13.76 22.65
N LEU A 611 3.62 14.07 21.58
CA LEU A 611 3.22 15.14 20.68
C LEU A 611 1.95 14.79 19.89
N ALA A 612 1.69 13.50 19.65
CA ALA A 612 0.51 13.01 18.95
C ALA A 612 -0.78 13.08 19.80
N THR A 613 -0.69 13.25 21.12
CA THR A 613 -1.85 13.37 22.02
C THR A 613 -2.35 14.82 22.11
N ILE A 614 -1.48 15.81 21.90
CA ILE A 614 -1.81 17.24 22.07
C ILE A 614 -2.84 17.74 21.04
N PRO A 615 -2.69 17.52 19.71
CA PRO A 615 -3.66 17.98 18.71
C PRO A 615 -5.12 17.54 18.92
N PRO A 616 -5.44 16.25 19.21
CA PRO A 616 -6.83 15.85 19.44
C PRO A 616 -7.44 16.52 20.68
N TYR A 617 -6.66 16.73 21.75
CA TYR A 617 -7.12 17.45 22.94
C TYR A 617 -7.37 18.93 22.65
N LEU A 618 -6.45 19.59 21.95
CA LEU A 618 -6.61 20.99 21.52
C LEU A 618 -7.77 21.17 20.54
N SER A 619 -7.98 20.24 19.62
CA SER A 619 -9.11 20.29 18.67
C SER A 619 -10.46 20.33 19.41
N ALA A 620 -10.63 19.47 20.42
CA ALA A 620 -11.81 19.50 21.26
C ALA A 620 -11.88 20.77 22.12
N LEU A 621 -10.78 21.16 22.77
CA LEU A 621 -10.74 22.35 23.61
C LEU A 621 -11.14 23.62 22.85
N PHE A 622 -10.59 23.82 21.65
CA PHE A 622 -10.91 24.98 20.84
C PHE A 622 -12.37 25.03 20.43
N SER A 623 -13.01 23.89 20.21
CA SER A 623 -14.42 23.80 19.79
C SER A 623 -15.42 24.18 20.88
N ILE A 624 -15.02 24.23 22.16
CA ILE A 624 -15.90 24.66 23.26
C ILE A 624 -16.14 26.18 23.14
N LYS A 625 -17.39 26.63 23.25
CA LYS A 625 -17.75 28.06 23.22
C LYS A 625 -17.24 28.78 24.47
N ASP A 626 -16.95 30.07 24.36
CA ASP A 626 -16.42 30.84 25.49
C ASP A 626 -17.52 31.01 26.56
N GLY A 627 -17.22 30.64 27.81
CA GLY A 627 -18.17 30.65 28.93
C GLY A 627 -19.03 29.37 29.06
N ASP A 628 -18.95 28.46 28.09
CA ASP A 628 -19.64 27.17 28.14
C ASP A 628 -18.70 26.04 28.56
N ASN A 629 -19.26 24.98 29.17
CA ASN A 629 -18.53 23.77 29.56
C ASN A 629 -17.21 24.06 30.32
N GLU A 630 -17.17 25.12 31.13
CA GLU A 630 -15.92 25.64 31.72
C GLU A 630 -15.13 24.60 32.51
N GLU A 631 -15.82 23.72 33.24
CA GLU A 631 -15.19 22.64 34.00
C GLU A 631 -14.52 21.59 33.09
N VAL A 632 -15.15 21.28 31.94
CA VAL A 632 -14.59 20.37 30.93
C VAL A 632 -13.43 21.04 30.19
N ALA A 633 -13.55 22.32 29.85
CA ALA A 633 -12.50 23.08 29.19
C ALA A 633 -11.25 23.21 30.08
N ALA A 634 -11.43 23.51 31.38
CA ALA A 634 -10.34 23.58 32.35
C ALA A 634 -9.64 22.22 32.53
N LEU A 635 -10.43 21.14 32.55
CA LEU A 635 -9.91 19.78 32.66
C LEU A 635 -9.08 19.38 31.43
N ILE A 636 -9.61 19.55 30.21
CA ILE A 636 -8.86 19.27 28.98
C ILE A 636 -7.61 20.15 28.89
N GLY A 637 -7.74 21.43 29.24
CA GLY A 637 -6.61 22.37 29.30
C GLY A 637 -5.51 21.93 30.26
N SER A 638 -5.86 21.39 31.43
CA SER A 638 -4.88 20.86 32.38
C SER A 638 -4.11 19.66 31.80
N VAL A 639 -4.80 18.73 31.14
CA VAL A 639 -4.16 17.57 30.50
C VAL A 639 -3.23 18.02 29.37
N VAL A 640 -3.62 18.99 28.54
CA VAL A 640 -2.74 19.53 27.49
C VAL A 640 -1.44 20.08 28.08
N LEU A 641 -1.48 20.75 29.22
CA LEU A 641 -0.27 21.27 29.88
C LEU A 641 0.63 20.15 30.40
N ASP A 642 0.04 19.07 30.92
CA ASP A 642 0.78 17.88 31.37
C ASP A 642 1.43 17.16 30.17
N GLU A 643 0.73 16.95 29.06
CA GLU A 643 1.32 16.37 27.82
C GLU A 643 2.47 17.22 27.26
N MET A 644 2.36 18.55 27.33
CA MET A 644 3.44 19.45 26.95
C MET A 644 4.65 19.34 27.88
N LYS A 645 4.42 19.14 29.19
CA LYS A 645 5.49 18.83 30.14
C LYS A 645 6.13 17.49 29.79
N HIS A 646 5.36 16.47 29.40
CA HIS A 646 5.89 15.17 28.99
C HIS A 646 6.84 15.31 27.80
N VAL A 647 6.45 16.04 26.75
CA VAL A 647 7.32 16.34 25.60
C VAL A 647 8.67 16.93 26.05
N ALA A 648 8.64 17.90 26.98
CA ALA A 648 9.86 18.51 27.52
C ALA A 648 10.71 17.54 28.37
N LEU A 649 10.08 16.69 29.18
CA LEU A 649 10.76 15.67 29.98
C LEU A 649 11.41 14.60 29.09
N VAL A 650 10.72 14.13 28.05
CA VAL A 650 11.31 13.18 27.08
C VAL A 650 12.50 13.82 26.35
N ALA A 651 12.37 15.07 25.92
CA ALA A 651 13.46 15.82 25.32
C ALA A 651 14.66 15.94 26.27
N ASN A 652 14.43 16.20 27.56
CA ASN A 652 15.46 16.23 28.59
C ASN A 652 16.17 14.87 28.75
N VAL A 653 15.42 13.77 28.80
CA VAL A 653 15.97 12.41 28.89
C VAL A 653 16.80 12.08 27.65
N LEU A 654 16.29 12.36 26.44
CA LEU A 654 16.99 12.14 25.18
C LEU A 654 18.29 12.94 25.11
N ASN A 655 18.25 14.23 25.48
CA ASN A 655 19.44 15.06 25.57
C ASN A 655 20.45 14.53 26.60
N ALA A 656 19.99 14.08 27.76
CA ALA A 656 20.84 13.62 28.85
C ALA A 656 21.67 12.38 28.44
N ILE A 657 21.15 11.53 27.56
CA ILE A 657 21.87 10.37 27.02
C ILE A 657 22.69 10.67 25.75
N GLY A 658 22.82 11.94 25.38
CA GLY A 658 23.59 12.40 24.21
C GLY A 658 22.86 12.33 22.87
N GLY A 659 21.53 12.18 22.87
CA GLY A 659 20.69 12.36 21.68
C GLY A 659 20.35 13.83 21.41
N ALA A 660 19.55 14.07 20.37
CA ALA A 660 19.05 15.39 19.99
C ALA A 660 17.58 15.27 19.54
N PRO A 661 16.62 15.88 20.25
CA PRO A 661 15.21 15.86 19.88
C PRO A 661 14.95 16.48 18.50
N ASN A 662 14.27 15.77 17.61
CA ASN A 662 13.81 16.31 16.32
C ASN A 662 12.31 16.66 16.35
N LEU A 663 12.00 17.90 15.97
CA LEU A 663 10.65 18.49 15.88
C LEU A 663 10.52 19.39 14.64
N ASN A 664 11.50 19.35 13.74
CA ASN A 664 11.60 20.24 12.58
C ASN A 664 11.54 19.46 11.26
N ASP A 665 10.87 18.31 11.27
CA ASP A 665 10.73 17.44 10.12
C ASP A 665 9.29 16.93 10.07
N ARG A 666 8.68 16.99 8.88
CA ARG A 666 7.29 16.58 8.66
C ARG A 666 7.04 15.13 9.05
N SER A 667 8.01 14.23 8.86
CA SER A 667 7.90 12.79 9.17
C SER A 667 7.70 12.50 10.66
N VAL A 668 7.99 13.47 11.54
CA VAL A 668 7.81 13.37 13.00
C VAL A 668 6.33 13.48 13.39
N PHE A 669 5.48 14.03 12.54
CA PHE A 669 4.10 14.39 12.87
C PHE A 669 3.09 13.47 12.20
N PRO A 670 2.14 12.88 12.96
CA PRO A 670 1.08 12.08 12.36
C PRO A 670 0.11 12.98 11.59
N LEU A 671 -0.37 12.49 10.44
CA LEU A 671 -1.57 13.05 9.83
C LEU A 671 -2.80 12.34 10.36
N TYR A 672 -3.67 13.10 11.01
CA TYR A 672 -4.90 12.57 11.56
C TYR A 672 -5.95 12.34 10.47
N PRO A 673 -6.76 11.25 10.57
CA PRO A 673 -6.74 10.28 11.65
C PRO A 673 -5.60 9.25 11.50
N ALA A 674 -4.92 8.93 12.59
CA ALA A 674 -3.76 8.03 12.59
C ALA A 674 -3.72 7.14 13.84
N PRO A 675 -3.06 5.96 13.78
CA PRO A 675 -2.69 5.23 15.00
C PRO A 675 -1.66 6.03 15.81
N LEU A 676 -1.53 5.72 17.10
CA LEU A 676 -0.46 6.29 17.92
C LEU A 676 0.93 5.79 17.48
N PRO A 677 1.96 6.64 17.51
CA PRO A 677 3.34 6.23 17.26
C PRO A 677 3.80 5.06 18.14
N GLY A 678 4.73 4.25 17.63
CA GLY A 678 5.32 3.13 18.38
C GLY A 678 4.39 1.97 18.69
N GLY A 679 3.18 1.96 18.11
CA GLY A 679 2.21 0.91 18.32
C GLY A 679 1.55 0.95 19.69
N ALA A 680 1.50 2.12 20.34
CA ALA A 680 0.74 2.31 21.57
C ALA A 680 -0.76 2.09 21.32
N ASN A 681 -1.45 1.46 22.27
CA ASN A 681 -2.88 1.13 22.24
C ASN A 681 -3.34 0.55 20.89
N PRO A 682 -2.89 -0.65 20.47
CA PRO A 682 -3.22 -1.21 19.18
C PRO A 682 -4.72 -1.28 18.88
N GLY A 683 -5.09 -0.81 17.68
CA GLY A 683 -6.48 -0.70 17.24
C GLY A 683 -7.11 0.66 17.52
N LEU A 684 -6.48 1.53 18.32
CA LEU A 684 -6.92 2.91 18.50
C LEU A 684 -6.56 3.75 17.26
N VAL A 685 -7.56 4.44 16.70
CA VAL A 685 -7.37 5.45 15.66
C VAL A 685 -7.67 6.82 16.27
N VAL A 686 -6.64 7.65 16.39
CA VAL A 686 -6.72 9.00 16.93
C VAL A 686 -7.25 9.93 15.85
N LYS A 687 -8.37 10.60 16.14
CA LYS A 687 -9.06 11.53 15.24
C LYS A 687 -9.12 12.93 15.84
N LEU A 688 -9.10 13.94 14.98
CA LEU A 688 -9.39 15.33 15.35
C LEU A 688 -10.90 15.56 15.25
N ALA A 689 -11.53 16.06 16.30
CA ALA A 689 -12.96 16.34 16.30
C ALA A 689 -13.32 17.35 17.39
N ARG A 690 -14.51 17.96 17.25
CA ARG A 690 -15.12 18.77 18.30
C ARG A 690 -15.27 17.99 19.62
N CYS A 691 -15.37 18.73 20.72
CA CYS A 691 -15.64 18.18 22.03
C CYS A 691 -17.00 17.48 22.03
N SER A 692 -17.01 16.22 22.43
CA SER A 692 -18.21 15.40 22.61
C SER A 692 -17.89 14.29 23.58
N LEU A 693 -18.92 13.79 24.30
CA LEU A 693 -18.73 12.62 25.18
C LEU A 693 -18.18 11.42 24.40
N ASN A 694 -18.59 11.25 23.14
CA ASN A 694 -18.07 10.18 22.29
C ASN A 694 -16.58 10.37 21.97
N GLN A 695 -16.11 11.58 21.67
CA GLN A 695 -14.69 11.85 21.43
C GLN A 695 -13.86 11.60 22.69
N ILE A 696 -14.32 12.08 23.84
CA ILE A 696 -13.64 11.88 25.14
C ILE A 696 -13.58 10.39 25.47
N ARG A 697 -14.69 9.66 25.32
CA ARG A 697 -14.77 8.23 25.64
C ARG A 697 -13.98 7.33 24.70
N THR A 698 -14.07 7.58 23.39
CA THR A 698 -13.51 6.64 22.40
C THR A 698 -12.07 6.97 22.03
N VAL A 699 -11.65 8.24 22.15
CA VAL A 699 -10.31 8.67 21.79
C VAL A 699 -9.51 9.01 23.03
N PHE A 700 -9.98 9.91 23.90
CA PHE A 700 -9.14 10.43 25.00
C PHE A 700 -8.90 9.34 26.06
N GLN A 701 -9.95 8.69 26.55
CA GLN A 701 -9.80 7.51 27.42
C GLN A 701 -9.09 6.35 26.71
N GLY A 702 -9.17 6.27 25.37
CA GLY A 702 -8.43 5.29 24.58
C GLY A 702 -6.92 5.55 24.58
N ILE A 703 -6.50 6.83 24.48
CA ILE A 703 -5.10 7.27 24.55
C ILE A 703 -4.54 6.98 25.95
N GLU A 704 -5.27 7.38 27.00
CA GLU A 704 -4.81 7.32 28.39
C GLU A 704 -5.08 5.98 29.08
N ARG A 705 -5.49 4.96 28.32
CA ARG A 705 -5.95 3.69 28.89
C ARG A 705 -4.87 3.06 29.79
N PRO A 706 -5.20 2.70 31.04
CA PRO A 706 -4.22 2.09 31.94
C PRO A 706 -3.88 0.65 31.54
N ASN A 707 -2.66 0.22 31.85
CA ASN A 707 -2.29 -1.20 31.78
C ASN A 707 -3.00 -2.04 32.87
N CYS A 708 -3.87 -2.95 32.45
CA CYS A 708 -4.72 -3.80 33.30
C CYS A 708 -4.20 -5.22 33.56
N ASN A 709 -2.91 -5.52 33.32
CA ASN A 709 -2.38 -6.89 33.53
C ASN A 709 -2.39 -7.31 35.02
N GLN A 710 -2.94 -8.51 35.29
CA GLN A 710 -3.25 -9.05 36.62
C GLN A 710 -2.03 -9.52 37.47
N LYS A 711 -0.81 -9.51 36.95
CA LYS A 711 0.34 -10.06 37.67
C LYS A 711 0.98 -9.02 38.61
N TYR A 712 0.78 -9.23 39.91
CA TYR A 712 1.39 -8.53 41.04
C TYR A 712 2.94 -8.50 41.08
N SER A 713 3.65 -8.98 40.04
CA SER A 713 5.11 -9.01 39.97
C SER A 713 5.73 -7.99 39.01
N ASP A 714 4.94 -7.34 38.13
CA ASP A 714 5.46 -6.47 37.08
C ASP A 714 6.05 -5.15 37.64
N VAL A 715 7.16 -4.69 37.05
CA VAL A 715 7.87 -3.46 37.39
C VAL A 715 6.94 -2.24 37.39
N ILE A 716 5.89 -2.25 36.55
CA ILE A 716 4.88 -1.18 36.50
C ILE A 716 4.22 -0.97 37.86
N GLN A 717 3.74 -2.03 38.52
CA GLN A 717 3.08 -1.90 39.83
C GLN A 717 4.06 -1.46 40.91
N TYR A 718 5.32 -1.93 40.85
CA TYR A 718 6.36 -1.51 41.78
C TYR A 718 6.62 0.00 41.68
N LEU A 719 6.83 0.51 40.47
CA LEU A 719 7.09 1.93 40.24
C LEU A 719 5.92 2.81 40.68
N ARG A 720 4.70 2.35 40.37
CA ARG A 720 3.43 2.96 40.75
C ARG A 720 3.26 3.10 42.28
N ARG A 721 3.41 2.00 43.03
CA ARG A 721 3.32 2.00 44.51
C ARG A 721 4.43 2.81 45.18
N ASN A 722 5.61 2.87 44.56
CA ASN A 722 6.77 3.58 45.09
C ASN A 722 6.97 4.96 44.45
N LYS A 723 5.97 5.51 43.74
CA LYS A 723 6.05 6.80 43.03
C LYS A 723 6.65 7.89 43.92
N LYS A 724 6.10 8.08 45.13
CA LYS A 724 6.57 9.06 46.12
C LYS A 724 8.07 8.99 46.34
N TYR A 725 8.52 7.78 46.68
CA TYR A 725 9.91 7.51 47.01
C TYR A 725 10.79 7.80 45.79
N ILE A 726 10.43 7.25 44.63
CA ILE A 726 11.18 7.36 43.37
C ILE A 726 11.29 8.80 42.89
N ILE A 727 10.20 9.57 42.92
CA ILE A 727 10.22 11.00 42.55
C ILE A 727 11.10 11.79 43.53
N ASN A 728 11.05 11.48 44.83
CA ASN A 728 11.88 12.14 45.83
C ASN A 728 13.38 11.82 45.69
N LEU A 729 13.76 10.69 45.08
CA LEU A 729 15.18 10.36 44.83
C LEU A 729 15.91 11.42 44.00
N ARG A 730 15.19 12.25 43.23
CA ARG A 730 15.79 13.35 42.45
C ARG A 730 16.36 14.48 43.33
N HIS A 731 15.93 14.58 44.60
CA HIS A 731 16.30 15.67 45.52
C HIS A 731 17.52 15.37 46.41
N GLY A 732 18.08 14.15 46.33
CA GLY A 732 19.44 13.87 46.84
C GLY A 732 19.62 13.71 48.36
N ASN A 733 18.56 13.50 49.14
CA ASN A 733 18.67 13.19 50.57
C ASN A 733 18.10 11.80 50.86
N ASP A 734 18.93 10.75 50.76
CA ASP A 734 18.90 9.57 51.65
C ASP A 734 20.03 8.58 51.30
N ASP A 735 20.38 7.78 52.30
CA ASP A 735 21.47 6.81 52.40
C ASP A 735 21.81 6.03 51.10
N ASP A 736 23.10 6.02 50.73
CA ASP A 736 23.63 5.45 49.46
C ASP A 736 23.26 3.95 49.27
N ASN A 737 22.95 3.26 50.38
CA ASN A 737 22.51 1.86 50.40
C ASN A 737 21.06 1.63 49.89
N GLY A 738 20.15 2.59 50.05
CA GLY A 738 18.75 2.46 49.63
C GLY A 738 18.56 2.51 48.10
N HIS A 739 19.44 3.27 47.42
CA HIS A 739 19.42 3.42 45.96
C HIS A 739 19.84 2.14 45.23
N VAL A 740 20.87 1.43 45.73
CA VAL A 740 21.38 0.18 45.15
C VAL A 740 20.30 -0.91 45.17
N HIS A 741 19.49 -0.96 46.24
CA HIS A 741 18.35 -1.88 46.35
C HIS A 741 17.26 -1.55 45.31
N THR A 742 16.96 -0.26 45.10
CA THR A 742 15.91 0.19 44.17
C THR A 742 16.21 -0.19 42.71
N TRP A 743 17.44 0.06 42.24
CA TRP A 743 17.83 -0.30 40.87
C TRP A 743 17.94 -1.81 40.67
N THR A 744 18.28 -2.54 41.74
CA THR A 744 18.31 -4.01 41.72
C THR A 744 16.91 -4.57 41.58
N GLU A 745 15.97 -4.07 42.38
CA GLU A 745 14.55 -4.44 42.31
C GLU A 745 13.93 -4.15 40.94
N ILE A 746 14.14 -2.93 40.41
CA ILE A 746 13.65 -2.56 39.05
C ILE A 746 14.28 -3.48 38.00
N SER A 747 15.59 -3.70 38.06
CA SER A 747 16.31 -4.55 37.11
C SER A 747 15.87 -6.02 37.16
N GLU A 748 15.51 -6.55 38.34
CA GLU A 748 15.02 -7.91 38.49
C GLU A 748 13.61 -8.04 37.93
N ARG A 749 12.71 -7.12 38.25
CA ARG A 749 11.35 -7.10 37.72
C ARG A 749 11.29 -6.86 36.21
N CYS A 750 12.21 -6.06 35.67
CA CYS A 750 12.38 -5.89 34.23
C CYS A 750 12.77 -7.19 33.49
N LYS A 751 13.26 -8.24 34.18
CA LYS A 751 13.59 -9.54 33.56
C LYS A 751 12.40 -10.49 33.48
N GLU A 752 11.33 -10.22 34.23
CA GLU A 752 10.15 -11.09 34.30
C GLU A 752 9.15 -10.85 33.15
N ILE A 753 9.46 -9.93 32.24
CA ILE A 753 8.54 -9.48 31.20
C ILE A 753 8.50 -10.49 30.06
N THR A 754 7.28 -10.92 29.72
CA THR A 754 7.03 -11.89 28.64
C THR A 754 6.05 -11.37 27.57
N THR A 755 5.56 -10.12 27.69
CA THR A 755 4.61 -9.48 26.75
C THR A 755 5.00 -8.03 26.42
N ARG A 756 4.68 -7.53 25.21
CA ARG A 756 4.98 -6.16 24.76
C ARG A 756 4.09 -5.19 25.52
N PRO A 757 4.60 -4.02 25.93
CA PRO A 757 3.75 -2.98 26.49
C PRO A 757 2.59 -2.58 25.57
N GLN A 758 1.39 -2.64 26.15
CA GLN A 758 0.08 -2.13 25.72
C GLN A 758 -0.02 -0.67 25.33
N THR A 759 0.41 0.10 26.32
CA THR A 759 -0.10 1.42 26.65
C THR A 759 1.07 2.37 26.70
N ILE A 760 0.80 3.68 26.69
CA ILE A 760 1.86 4.70 26.66
C ILE A 760 2.83 4.51 27.84
N GLY A 761 2.31 4.43 29.06
CA GLY A 761 3.08 4.19 30.28
C GLY A 761 3.81 2.86 30.29
N ALA A 762 3.22 1.79 29.73
CA ALA A 762 3.92 0.52 29.60
C ALA A 762 5.12 0.64 28.63
N ILE A 763 5.00 1.40 27.53
CA ILE A 763 6.10 1.65 26.59
C ILE A 763 7.25 2.37 27.29
N TYR A 764 6.94 3.43 28.05
CA TYR A 764 7.92 4.15 28.87
C TYR A 764 8.67 3.24 29.84
N ILE A 765 7.95 2.35 30.51
CA ILE A 765 8.55 1.50 31.54
C ILE A 765 9.37 0.37 30.88
N HIS A 766 8.81 -0.32 29.90
CA HIS A 766 9.40 -1.54 29.36
C HIS A 766 10.40 -1.29 28.22
N GLN A 767 10.21 -0.25 27.40
CA GLN A 767 11.08 0.03 26.25
C GLN A 767 12.10 1.15 26.52
N ILE A 768 11.90 1.97 27.56
CA ILE A 768 12.82 3.07 27.87
C ILE A 768 13.50 2.81 29.22
N LEU A 769 12.74 2.69 30.30
CA LEU A 769 13.31 2.55 31.65
C LEU A 769 14.07 1.23 31.83
N CYS A 770 13.47 0.08 31.51
CA CYS A 770 14.11 -1.22 31.72
C CYS A 770 15.46 -1.36 30.98
N PRO A 771 15.56 -0.99 29.68
CA PRO A 771 16.83 -0.94 28.97
C PRO A 771 17.83 0.06 29.57
N MET A 772 17.37 1.24 29.97
CA MET A 772 18.22 2.27 30.57
C MET A 772 18.85 1.82 31.89
N VAL A 773 18.07 1.17 32.77
CA VAL A 773 18.57 0.56 34.02
C VAL A 773 19.56 -0.56 33.72
N THR A 774 19.28 -1.39 32.72
CA THR A 774 20.17 -2.48 32.29
C THR A 774 21.52 -1.96 31.81
N LEU A 775 21.53 -0.94 30.93
CA LEU A 775 22.75 -0.30 30.44
C LEU A 775 23.56 0.33 31.58
N HIS A 776 22.88 0.96 32.54
CA HIS A 776 23.53 1.55 33.71
C HIS A 776 24.24 0.49 34.58
N LYS A 777 23.59 -0.65 34.87
CA LYS A 777 24.18 -1.74 35.68
C LYS A 777 25.37 -2.43 34.99
N GLN A 778 25.46 -2.38 33.66
CA GLN A 778 26.60 -2.88 32.91
C GLN A 778 27.82 -1.94 32.93
N GLY A 779 27.80 -0.86 33.73
CA GLY A 779 28.88 0.13 33.81
C GLY A 779 28.94 1.09 32.61
N LYS A 780 27.95 1.03 31.71
CA LYS A 780 27.83 1.88 30.52
C LYS A 780 26.88 3.04 30.80
N SER A 781 27.14 3.84 31.84
CA SER A 781 26.26 4.96 32.18
C SER A 781 26.03 5.86 30.95
N PRO A 782 24.77 5.96 30.45
CA PRO A 782 24.48 6.62 29.19
C PRO A 782 24.46 8.15 29.31
N PHE A 783 24.47 8.69 30.52
CA PHE A 783 24.25 10.10 30.81
C PHE A 783 25.50 10.97 30.55
N ARG A 784 25.79 11.22 29.28
CA ARG A 784 26.92 12.05 28.81
C ARG A 784 26.49 13.32 28.07
N GLY A 785 25.19 13.59 28.08
CA GLY A 785 24.57 14.72 27.40
C GLY A 785 25.00 16.08 27.94
N ASP A 786 24.81 17.10 27.10
CA ASP A 786 25.08 18.48 27.48
C ASP A 786 24.00 19.00 28.45
N LYS A 787 24.44 19.41 29.64
CA LYS A 787 23.57 19.96 30.69
C LYS A 787 22.91 21.28 30.28
N ALA A 788 23.49 22.03 29.34
CA ALA A 788 22.94 23.29 28.86
C ALA A 788 21.65 23.10 28.03
N LYS A 789 21.35 21.88 27.58
CA LYS A 789 20.15 21.56 26.79
C LYS A 789 18.91 21.24 27.63
N GLN A 790 19.01 21.26 28.96
CA GLN A 790 17.93 20.85 29.86
C GLN A 790 16.90 21.96 30.07
N ILE A 791 15.61 21.64 29.95
CA ILE A 791 14.49 22.52 30.27
C ILE A 791 14.12 22.35 31.75
N THR A 792 13.87 23.45 32.46
CA THR A 792 13.43 23.43 33.86
C THR A 792 12.25 24.37 34.08
N GLY A 793 11.61 24.28 35.24
CA GLY A 793 10.57 25.22 35.68
C GLY A 793 10.96 26.70 35.63
N LYS A 794 12.26 27.06 35.59
CA LYS A 794 12.70 28.46 35.44
C LYS A 794 12.41 29.05 34.06
N GLN A 795 12.43 28.21 33.04
CA GLN A 795 12.11 28.58 31.65
C GLN A 795 10.63 28.35 31.31
N TRP A 796 9.96 27.53 32.13
CA TRP A 796 8.56 27.15 31.96
C TRP A 796 7.60 28.24 32.46
N LEU A 797 6.33 28.12 32.07
CA LEU A 797 5.24 29.02 32.46
C LEU A 797 5.19 29.28 33.97
N SER A 798 5.28 30.54 34.37
CA SER A 798 5.16 30.98 35.76
C SER A 798 3.68 30.94 36.21
N ASN A 799 3.41 30.13 37.24
CA ASN A 799 2.12 29.88 37.94
C ASN A 799 1.33 28.64 37.51
N VAL A 800 1.97 27.49 37.29
CA VAL A 800 1.28 26.19 37.18
C VAL A 800 1.97 25.17 38.08
N ASP A 801 1.21 24.33 38.77
CA ASP A 801 1.71 23.29 39.69
C ASP A 801 2.42 22.11 38.98
N SER A 802 2.48 22.13 37.63
CA SER A 802 3.11 21.10 36.78
C SER A 802 4.22 21.72 35.92
N VAL A 803 5.49 21.42 36.25
CA VAL A 803 6.69 21.98 35.59
C VAL A 803 7.74 20.90 35.28
N PRO A 804 8.48 21.00 34.16
CA PRO A 804 9.57 20.07 33.85
C PRO A 804 10.81 20.33 34.73
N PHE A 805 11.66 19.33 34.83
CA PHE A 805 12.92 19.39 35.58
C PHE A 805 14.08 18.77 34.78
N ALA A 806 15.30 19.18 35.14
CA ALA A 806 16.51 18.72 34.47
C ALA A 806 16.80 17.24 34.79
N VAL A 807 17.23 16.50 33.76
CA VAL A 807 17.67 15.12 33.83
C VAL A 807 19.18 15.06 33.61
N HIS A 808 19.89 14.47 34.56
CA HIS A 808 21.37 14.42 34.57
C HIS A 808 21.93 13.02 34.84
N ASP A 809 21.12 12.13 35.39
CA ASP A 809 21.54 10.82 35.85
C ASP A 809 20.35 9.84 35.83
N LEU A 810 20.62 8.59 36.22
CA LEU A 810 19.59 7.57 36.26
C LEU A 810 18.44 7.95 37.22
N ARG A 811 18.73 8.60 38.35
CA ARG A 811 17.73 8.96 39.37
C ARG A 811 16.69 9.92 38.79
N SER A 812 17.18 11.02 38.21
CA SER A 812 16.34 12.04 37.57
C SER A 812 15.66 11.51 36.31
N ALA A 813 16.27 10.60 35.55
CA ALA A 813 15.64 9.98 34.39
C ALA A 813 14.49 9.04 34.79
N VAL A 814 14.68 8.18 35.79
CA VAL A 814 13.61 7.32 36.31
C VAL A 814 12.46 8.16 36.85
N ALA A 815 12.77 9.22 37.59
CA ALA A 815 11.74 10.14 38.08
C ALA A 815 10.92 10.75 36.93
N ALA A 816 11.57 11.18 35.84
CA ALA A 816 10.87 11.73 34.68
C ALA A 816 9.95 10.70 34.01
N ILE A 817 10.43 9.47 33.82
CA ILE A 817 9.65 8.39 33.18
C ILE A 817 8.44 8.00 34.04
N VAL A 818 8.63 7.90 35.36
CA VAL A 818 7.54 7.57 36.29
C VAL A 818 6.51 8.70 36.37
N ASP A 819 6.95 9.96 36.32
CA ASP A 819 6.04 11.12 36.29
C ASP A 819 5.11 11.03 35.07
N ILE A 820 5.69 10.91 33.87
CA ILE A 820 4.95 10.79 32.59
C ILE A 820 3.96 9.62 32.63
N ALA A 821 4.44 8.41 32.95
CA ALA A 821 3.60 7.21 32.89
C ALA A 821 2.45 7.22 33.90
N THR A 822 2.62 7.89 35.05
CA THR A 822 1.60 7.91 36.12
C THR A 822 0.61 9.06 35.99
N GLU A 823 0.95 10.17 35.34
CA GLU A 823 0.00 11.25 35.08
C GLU A 823 -1.01 10.87 33.99
N GLY A 824 -0.57 10.17 32.93
CA GLY A 824 -1.47 9.63 31.91
C GLY A 824 -2.38 8.51 32.45
N GLU A 825 -1.78 7.37 32.79
CA GLU A 825 -2.52 6.14 33.12
C GLU A 825 -2.88 5.98 34.61
N GLY A 826 -2.23 6.71 35.51
CA GLY A 826 -2.47 6.64 36.96
C GLY A 826 -1.49 5.77 37.76
N THR A 827 -1.67 5.88 39.08
CA THR A 827 -0.85 5.23 40.11
C THR A 827 -1.30 3.83 40.46
N ASP A 828 -2.59 3.51 40.50
CA ASP A 828 -3.09 2.14 40.71
C ASP A 828 -4.51 2.03 40.13
N PRO A 829 -4.86 0.99 39.35
CA PRO A 829 -6.25 0.76 38.95
C PRO A 829 -7.23 0.66 40.13
N CYS A 830 -6.74 0.29 41.32
CA CYS A 830 -7.49 0.25 42.57
C CYS A 830 -7.31 1.51 43.46
N ASP A 831 -6.48 2.47 43.07
CA ASP A 831 -6.34 3.76 43.75
C ASP A 831 -6.11 4.88 42.72
N PRO A 832 -7.20 5.53 42.27
CA PRO A 832 -7.18 6.48 41.18
C PRO A 832 -6.62 7.86 41.59
N PHE A 833 -6.35 8.09 42.88
CA PHE A 833 -5.88 9.38 43.40
C PHE A 833 -4.36 9.39 43.61
N ASP A 834 -3.73 10.50 43.24
CA ASP A 834 -2.34 10.79 43.58
C ASP A 834 -2.23 11.46 44.96
N GLU A 835 -0.99 11.79 45.37
CA GLU A 835 -0.71 12.40 46.67
C GLU A 835 -1.25 13.84 46.84
N ARG A 836 -1.59 14.50 45.73
CA ARG A 836 -2.27 15.81 45.72
C ARG A 836 -3.80 15.65 45.72
N ASN A 837 -4.29 14.42 45.81
CA ASN A 837 -5.69 14.05 45.67
C ASN A 837 -6.24 14.45 44.28
N ASP A 838 -5.39 14.46 43.26
CA ASP A 838 -5.76 14.59 41.85
C ASP A 838 -5.82 13.20 41.20
N VAL A 839 -6.49 13.09 40.04
CA VAL A 839 -6.64 11.82 39.32
C VAL A 839 -5.88 11.87 38.00
N SER A 840 -5.54 10.69 37.45
CA SER A 840 -4.83 10.61 36.16
C SER A 840 -5.67 11.12 34.99
N HIS A 841 -5.04 11.35 33.83
CA HIS A 841 -5.72 11.83 32.62
C HIS A 841 -6.89 10.92 32.25
N PHE A 842 -6.71 9.60 32.35
CA PHE A 842 -7.78 8.63 32.13
C PHE A 842 -9.02 8.90 32.99
N PHE A 843 -8.83 9.05 34.30
CA PHE A 843 -9.91 9.28 35.24
C PHE A 843 -10.49 10.68 35.10
N LYS A 844 -9.67 11.71 34.80
CA LYS A 844 -10.15 13.07 34.47
C LYS A 844 -11.14 13.01 33.30
N PHE A 845 -10.82 12.29 32.24
CA PHE A 845 -11.75 12.10 31.11
C PHE A 845 -12.98 11.27 31.49
N ALA A 846 -12.83 10.25 32.34
CA ALA A 846 -13.94 9.46 32.85
C ALA A 846 -14.94 10.31 33.67
N GLU A 847 -14.46 11.26 34.49
CA GLU A 847 -15.31 12.18 35.24
C GLU A 847 -16.24 13.00 34.32
N VAL A 848 -15.76 13.39 33.14
CA VAL A 848 -16.58 14.09 32.12
C VAL A 848 -17.61 13.13 31.51
N VAL A 849 -17.20 11.91 31.15
CA VAL A 849 -18.10 10.91 30.53
C VAL A 849 -19.23 10.49 31.47
N HIS A 850 -18.92 10.34 32.76
CA HIS A 850 -19.90 9.99 33.79
C HIS A 850 -20.61 11.21 34.41
N GLY A 851 -20.21 12.43 34.02
CA GLY A 851 -20.84 13.68 34.41
C GLY A 851 -20.67 14.06 35.88
N ARG A 852 -19.75 13.42 36.61
CA ARG A 852 -19.50 13.62 38.05
C ARG A 852 -18.05 13.31 38.40
N LYS A 853 -17.51 14.03 39.40
CA LYS A 853 -16.20 13.78 39.99
C LYS A 853 -16.12 12.40 40.67
N LEU A 854 -14.97 11.74 40.58
CA LEU A 854 -14.69 10.46 41.23
C LEU A 854 -14.50 10.69 42.74
N LYS A 855 -15.01 9.80 43.59
CA LYS A 855 -14.81 9.82 45.05
C LYS A 855 -14.77 8.41 45.63
N MET A 856 -14.11 8.28 46.78
CA MET A 856 -14.15 7.06 47.61
C MET A 856 -15.54 6.80 48.19
N ILE A 857 -15.94 5.55 48.22
CA ILE A 857 -17.15 5.06 48.86
C ILE A 857 -16.76 4.55 50.27
N ASN A 858 -17.07 5.32 51.31
CA ASN A 858 -16.79 4.91 52.71
C ASN A 858 -17.85 3.92 53.22
N GLU A 859 -17.45 2.67 53.51
CA GLU A 859 -18.35 1.62 54.01
C GLU A 859 -18.88 1.85 55.45
N THR A 860 -18.32 2.78 56.22
CA THR A 860 -18.61 2.99 57.65
C THR A 860 -19.60 4.13 57.96
N ALA A 861 -20.20 4.79 56.95
CA ALA A 861 -21.18 5.85 57.19
C ALA A 861 -22.51 5.27 57.72
N PRO A 862 -23.05 5.74 58.87
CA PRO A 862 -24.23 5.18 59.52
C PRO A 862 -25.56 5.53 58.85
N ASP A 863 -25.51 6.21 57.71
CA ASP A 863 -26.67 6.49 56.89
C ASP A 863 -26.37 5.94 55.49
N LYS A 864 -27.13 4.92 55.09
CA LYS A 864 -27.20 4.50 53.69
C LYS A 864 -27.80 5.66 52.93
N SER A 865 -26.99 6.68 52.60
CA SER A 865 -27.44 7.77 51.76
C SER A 865 -27.95 7.09 50.49
N SER A 866 -29.23 7.30 50.21
CA SER A 866 -30.04 6.66 49.17
C SER A 866 -29.50 6.80 47.74
N LEU A 867 -28.32 7.41 47.57
CA LEU A 867 -27.62 7.64 46.31
C LEU A 867 -26.62 6.52 45.98
N ALA A 868 -25.95 5.90 46.96
CA ALA A 868 -24.94 4.85 46.70
C ALA A 868 -25.55 3.55 46.10
N HIS A 869 -26.86 3.33 46.28
CA HIS A 869 -27.56 2.16 45.74
C HIS A 869 -27.89 2.28 44.24
N PHE A 870 -27.70 3.45 43.63
CA PHE A 870 -28.03 3.73 42.22
C PHE A 870 -26.81 3.80 41.29
N PHE A 871 -25.59 3.81 41.81
CA PHE A 871 -24.37 3.90 41.00
C PHE A 871 -23.55 2.62 41.18
N GLU A 872 -23.25 1.95 40.07
CA GLU A 872 -22.39 0.76 40.05
C GLU A 872 -20.95 1.13 40.46
N ASN A 873 -20.29 0.23 41.20
CA ASN A 873 -18.86 0.36 41.48
C ASN A 873 -18.09 0.43 40.15
N PHE A 874 -17.19 1.39 40.03
CA PHE A 874 -16.37 1.51 38.82
C PHE A 874 -15.09 0.69 38.97
N PHE A 875 -14.93 -0.34 38.14
CA PHE A 875 -13.70 -1.12 38.01
C PHE A 875 -13.20 -1.02 36.58
N GLU A 876 -12.12 -0.29 36.35
CA GLU A 876 -11.54 -0.12 35.00
C GLU A 876 -10.93 -1.43 34.47
N CYS A 877 -10.38 -2.25 35.36
CA CYS A 877 -9.60 -3.45 35.01
C CYS A 877 -10.23 -4.74 35.56
N TYR A 878 -11.19 -5.32 34.83
CA TYR A 878 -11.92 -6.58 35.12
C TYR A 878 -12.71 -6.61 36.43
N GLU A 879 -13.89 -7.24 36.41
CA GLU A 879 -14.76 -7.42 37.59
C GLU A 879 -14.10 -8.24 38.72
N ASP A 880 -13.07 -9.03 38.39
CA ASP A 880 -12.38 -9.94 39.33
C ASP A 880 -11.22 -9.27 40.11
N MET A 881 -10.96 -7.96 39.89
CA MET A 881 -9.88 -7.25 40.58
C MET A 881 -10.26 -6.95 42.03
N ASN A 882 -9.57 -7.57 42.98
CA ASN A 882 -9.85 -7.45 44.41
C ASN A 882 -9.29 -6.13 44.99
N CYS A 883 -9.94 -5.00 44.69
CA CYS A 883 -9.58 -3.69 45.26
C CYS A 883 -10.10 -3.57 46.69
N THR A 884 -9.26 -3.12 47.63
CA THR A 884 -9.64 -2.92 49.05
C THR A 884 -10.53 -1.71 49.29
N THR A 885 -10.61 -0.81 48.31
CA THR A 885 -11.32 0.46 48.39
C THR A 885 -12.24 0.59 47.18
N ALA A 886 -13.50 0.96 47.39
CA ALA A 886 -14.47 1.15 46.32
C ALA A 886 -14.57 2.64 45.95
N PHE A 887 -14.72 2.91 44.65
CA PHE A 887 -14.84 4.26 44.10
C PHE A 887 -16.06 4.37 43.19
N GLY A 888 -16.65 5.57 43.14
CA GLY A 888 -17.77 5.86 42.24
C GLY A 888 -17.79 7.32 41.83
N PHE A 889 -18.41 7.60 40.68
CA PHE A 889 -18.65 8.95 40.16
C PHE A 889 -19.80 9.63 40.92
N ILE A 890 -19.62 9.82 42.23
CA ILE A 890 -20.63 10.36 43.16
C ILE A 890 -20.30 11.77 43.65
N GLY A 891 -19.21 12.36 43.15
CA GLY A 891 -18.76 13.69 43.51
C GLY A 891 -19.58 14.82 42.90
N LYS A 892 -18.97 16.01 42.85
CA LYS A 892 -19.56 17.21 42.23
C LYS A 892 -19.91 16.91 40.78
N ILE A 893 -21.03 17.47 40.30
CA ILE A 893 -21.45 17.33 38.90
C ILE A 893 -20.43 18.01 37.99
N VAL A 894 -20.05 17.33 36.92
CA VAL A 894 -19.22 17.81 35.81
C VAL A 894 -20.13 17.86 34.58
N PRO A 895 -20.92 18.94 34.40
CA PRO A 895 -21.91 18.97 33.34
C PRO A 895 -21.26 19.14 31.97
N PHE A 896 -21.83 18.48 30.97
CA PHE A 896 -21.46 18.65 29.56
C PHE A 896 -22.71 18.99 28.73
N TYR A 897 -22.66 20.12 28.04
CA TYR A 897 -23.72 20.68 27.22
C TYR A 897 -23.28 20.70 25.76
N GLU A 898 -23.97 19.95 24.89
CA GLU A 898 -23.60 19.82 23.48
C GLU A 898 -23.79 21.11 22.67
N ASP A 899 -24.76 21.93 23.05
CA ASP A 899 -25.06 23.26 22.47
C ASP A 899 -23.99 24.31 22.80
N GLY A 900 -23.21 24.06 23.85
CA GLY A 900 -22.00 24.81 24.24
C GLY A 900 -20.75 24.48 23.41
N VAL A 901 -20.88 23.79 22.27
CA VAL A 901 -19.77 23.37 21.39
C VAL A 901 -20.07 23.76 19.95
N TRP A 902 -19.09 24.34 19.26
CA TRP A 902 -19.21 24.69 17.84
C TRP A 902 -19.39 23.45 16.94
N PRO A 903 -20.27 23.51 15.91
CA PRO A 903 -20.56 22.39 15.01
C PRO A 903 -19.48 22.21 13.93
N THR A 904 -18.27 21.82 14.34
CA THR A 904 -17.13 21.69 13.42
C THR A 904 -17.04 20.32 12.74
N ILE A 905 -16.37 20.27 11.58
CA ILE A 905 -16.03 19.01 10.92
C ILE A 905 -14.99 18.20 11.70
N SER A 906 -14.99 16.88 11.51
CA SER A 906 -13.97 15.97 12.04
C SER A 906 -12.89 15.67 11.00
N ASN A 907 -11.66 15.41 11.46
CA ASN A 907 -10.47 15.15 10.65
C ASN A 907 -10.28 16.17 9.51
N PRO A 908 -10.22 17.47 9.85
CA PRO A 908 -10.09 18.51 8.84
C PRO A 908 -8.74 18.40 8.12
N HIS A 909 -8.75 18.76 6.83
CA HIS A 909 -7.54 19.00 6.04
C HIS A 909 -7.62 20.37 5.38
N THR A 910 -6.50 21.08 5.30
CA THR A 910 -6.51 22.45 4.75
C THR A 910 -6.95 22.48 3.29
N LYS A 911 -6.62 21.42 2.54
CA LYS A 911 -7.02 21.24 1.14
C LYS A 911 -8.53 21.05 0.96
N SER A 912 -9.24 20.62 1.99
CA SER A 912 -10.70 20.45 1.97
C SER A 912 -11.44 21.79 2.03
N TYR A 913 -10.78 22.88 2.41
CA TYR A 913 -11.37 24.21 2.42
C TYR A 913 -11.22 24.91 1.06
N PRO A 914 -12.26 25.62 0.56
CA PRO A 914 -12.18 26.31 -0.72
C PRO A 914 -11.00 27.30 -0.77
N LYS A 915 -10.18 27.26 -1.83
CA LYS A 915 -8.87 27.94 -1.92
C LYS A 915 -8.86 29.44 -1.57
N LYS A 916 -9.97 30.14 -1.74
CA LYS A 916 -10.11 31.59 -1.45
C LYS A 916 -11.04 31.89 -0.27
N SER A 917 -11.50 30.87 0.45
CA SER A 917 -12.38 31.04 1.61
C SER A 917 -11.62 31.59 2.82
N GLN A 918 -12.37 32.20 3.74
CA GLN A 918 -11.86 32.61 5.04
C GLN A 918 -11.37 31.41 5.86
N ALA A 919 -12.12 30.30 5.84
CA ALA A 919 -11.74 29.03 6.47
C ALA A 919 -10.35 28.56 5.99
N ARG A 920 -10.09 28.62 4.68
CA ARG A 920 -8.79 28.26 4.11
C ARG A 920 -7.66 29.15 4.63
N GLN A 921 -7.85 30.47 4.59
CA GLN A 921 -6.83 31.42 5.07
C GLN A 921 -6.52 31.25 6.56
N TYR A 922 -7.56 31.00 7.37
CA TYR A 922 -7.40 30.79 8.81
C TYR A 922 -6.71 29.46 9.10
N SER A 923 -6.97 28.42 8.30
CA SER A 923 -6.29 27.12 8.38
C SER A 923 -4.81 27.24 8.03
N ASP A 924 -4.49 27.94 6.93
CA ASP A 924 -3.11 28.20 6.53
C ASP A 924 -2.34 28.95 7.63
N ASN A 925 -2.93 30.02 8.19
CA ASN A 925 -2.31 30.78 9.29
C ASN A 925 -2.13 29.94 10.56
N PHE A 926 -3.13 29.12 10.92
CA PHE A 926 -3.04 28.22 12.06
C PHE A 926 -1.88 27.24 11.90
N ASN A 927 -1.76 26.59 10.74
CA ASN A 927 -0.69 25.62 10.46
C ASN A 927 0.69 26.26 10.41
N MET A 928 0.81 27.48 9.88
CA MET A 928 2.07 28.22 9.90
C MET A 928 2.52 28.51 11.34
N ILE A 929 1.59 28.90 12.22
CA ILE A 929 1.90 29.16 13.64
C ILE A 929 2.23 27.86 14.37
N TYR A 930 1.49 26.79 14.10
CA TYR A 930 1.77 25.47 14.65
C TYR A 930 3.18 24.99 14.25
N THR A 931 3.52 25.08 12.97
CA THR A 931 4.86 24.76 12.45
C THR A 931 5.93 25.63 13.13
N GLY A 932 5.72 26.93 13.21
CA GLY A 932 6.63 27.85 13.88
C GLY A 932 6.84 27.54 15.36
N LEU A 933 5.78 27.13 16.07
CA LEU A 933 5.86 26.68 17.46
C LEU A 933 6.75 25.43 17.58
N LEU A 934 6.58 24.45 16.70
CA LEU A 934 7.38 23.22 16.71
C LEU A 934 8.85 23.48 16.42
N MET A 935 9.15 24.36 15.47
CA MET A 935 10.52 24.83 15.19
C MET A 935 11.12 25.57 16.39
N CYS A 936 10.32 26.39 17.07
CA CYS A 936 10.74 27.08 18.28
C CYS A 936 11.10 26.09 19.40
N LEU A 937 10.25 25.08 19.62
CA LEU A 937 10.49 24.00 20.59
C LEU A 937 11.73 23.17 20.20
N HIS A 938 11.92 22.89 18.92
CA HIS A 938 13.11 22.22 18.40
C HIS A 938 14.38 22.96 18.80
N GLU A 939 14.43 24.29 18.60
CA GLU A 939 15.58 25.09 19.02
C GLU A 939 15.75 25.13 20.54
N ALA A 940 14.64 25.23 21.28
CA ALA A 940 14.66 25.28 22.74
C ALA A 940 15.26 24.01 23.33
N PHE A 941 14.81 22.84 22.85
CA PHE A 941 15.30 21.53 23.28
C PHE A 941 16.72 21.23 22.81
N ASN A 942 17.25 21.94 21.81
CA ASN A 942 18.59 21.71 21.26
C ASN A 942 19.62 22.78 21.65
N GLY A 943 19.48 23.38 22.83
CA GLY A 943 20.52 24.23 23.44
C GLY A 943 20.17 25.72 23.54
N LYS A 944 18.89 26.09 23.36
CA LYS A 944 18.40 27.45 23.64
C LYS A 944 17.21 27.43 24.62
N PRO A 945 17.36 26.91 25.85
CA PRO A 945 16.25 26.67 26.78
C PRO A 945 15.40 27.92 27.08
N ASP A 946 15.99 29.12 27.04
CA ASP A 946 15.26 30.38 27.28
C ASP A 946 14.21 30.69 26.19
N LYS A 947 14.33 30.10 24.99
CA LYS A 947 13.33 30.23 23.92
C LYS A 947 11.96 29.67 24.29
N ILE A 948 11.85 28.79 25.29
CA ILE A 948 10.55 28.28 25.76
C ILE A 948 9.55 29.40 26.05
N LYS A 949 10.02 30.54 26.58
CA LYS A 949 9.16 31.72 26.83
C LYS A 949 8.57 32.30 25.54
N GLU A 950 9.38 32.37 24.48
CA GLU A 950 8.94 32.83 23.16
C GLU A 950 7.99 31.82 22.52
N CYS A 951 8.33 30.52 22.58
CA CYS A 951 7.47 29.45 22.06
C CYS A 951 6.10 29.48 22.74
N THR A 952 6.06 29.79 24.04
CA THR A 952 4.80 29.88 24.78
C THR A 952 3.90 31.04 24.30
N GLY A 953 4.49 32.16 23.87
CA GLY A 953 3.73 33.24 23.23
C GLY A 953 3.03 32.79 21.94
N MET A 954 3.64 31.87 21.18
CA MET A 954 3.03 31.29 19.99
C MET A 954 1.84 30.39 20.32
N MET A 955 1.80 29.75 21.50
CA MET A 955 0.66 28.94 21.94
C MET A 955 -0.61 29.77 22.14
N SER A 956 -0.47 31.01 22.66
CA SER A 956 -1.58 31.96 22.75
C SER A 956 -2.10 32.36 21.37
N SER A 957 -1.18 32.50 20.40
CA SER A 957 -1.55 32.77 19.00
C SER A 957 -2.27 31.57 18.38
N LEU A 958 -1.79 30.35 18.64
CA LEU A 958 -2.40 29.11 18.20
C LEU A 958 -3.84 28.97 18.73
N HIS A 959 -4.06 29.26 20.02
CA HIS A 959 -5.39 29.28 20.64
C HIS A 959 -6.32 30.29 19.96
N ALA A 960 -5.84 31.52 19.72
CA ALA A 960 -6.64 32.56 19.07
C ALA A 960 -7.07 32.16 17.64
N TRP A 961 -6.17 31.59 16.85
CA TRP A 961 -6.50 31.12 15.50
C TRP A 961 -7.37 29.86 15.50
N GLY A 962 -7.15 28.96 16.47
CA GLY A 962 -8.01 27.79 16.68
C GLY A 962 -9.45 28.19 16.95
N LYS A 963 -9.67 29.16 17.87
CA LYS A 963 -10.99 29.72 18.16
C LYS A 963 -11.64 30.39 16.96
N LYS A 964 -10.88 31.15 16.16
CA LYS A 964 -11.39 31.73 14.90
C LYS A 964 -11.84 30.66 13.91
N LEU A 965 -11.07 29.59 13.77
CA LEU A 965 -11.41 28.49 12.84
C LEU A 965 -12.74 27.83 13.19
N VAL A 966 -12.92 27.44 14.45
CA VAL A 966 -14.15 26.73 14.89
C VAL A 966 -15.40 27.59 14.81
N GLN A 967 -15.25 28.92 14.76
CA GLN A 967 -16.34 29.89 14.57
C GLN A 967 -16.61 30.22 13.10
N THR A 968 -15.82 29.68 12.17
CA THR A 968 -15.91 30.03 10.74
C THR A 968 -16.63 28.94 9.97
N PRO A 969 -17.83 29.18 9.42
CA PRO A 969 -18.51 28.29 8.47
C PRO A 969 -17.62 27.97 7.26
N ILE A 970 -17.69 26.73 6.78
CA ILE A 970 -16.95 26.34 5.57
C ILE A 970 -17.55 27.01 4.32
N ASP A 971 -18.88 27.10 4.26
CA ASP A 971 -19.59 27.91 3.28
C ASP A 971 -19.57 29.38 3.72
N PRO A 972 -19.09 30.33 2.89
CA PRO A 972 -19.12 31.76 3.21
C PRO A 972 -20.51 32.33 3.57
N ASN A 973 -21.60 31.68 3.15
CA ASN A 973 -22.97 32.06 3.49
C ASN A 973 -23.58 31.20 4.62
N GLY A 974 -22.81 30.28 5.21
CA GLY A 974 -23.25 29.41 6.29
C GLY A 974 -23.44 30.16 7.61
N ASP A 975 -24.24 29.58 8.50
CA ASP A 975 -24.45 30.08 9.86
C ASP A 975 -23.45 29.39 10.81
N PRO A 976 -22.60 30.14 11.55
CA PRO A 976 -21.67 29.58 12.53
C PRO A 976 -22.32 28.71 13.61
N GLU A 977 -23.57 28.97 13.98
CA GLU A 977 -24.28 28.22 15.01
C GLU A 977 -24.87 26.90 14.47
N ILE A 978 -25.03 26.77 13.16
CA ILE A 978 -25.57 25.57 12.48
C ILE A 978 -24.44 24.71 11.90
N GLY A 979 -23.40 25.35 11.36
CA GLY A 979 -22.26 24.69 10.72
C GLY A 979 -22.56 24.16 9.30
N PRO A 980 -21.69 23.30 8.75
CA PRO A 980 -20.45 22.82 9.36
C PRO A 980 -19.36 23.91 9.39
N ASN A 981 -18.76 24.11 10.55
CA ASN A 981 -17.64 25.03 10.72
C ASN A 981 -16.30 24.35 10.42
N ALA A 982 -15.32 25.16 10.04
CA ALA A 982 -13.94 24.74 9.89
C ALA A 982 -13.35 24.30 11.23
N ALA A 983 -12.28 23.51 11.18
CA ALA A 983 -11.57 23.04 12.36
C ALA A 983 -10.04 23.11 12.16
N PRO A 984 -9.27 23.23 13.25
CA PRO A 984 -7.81 23.19 13.20
C PRO A 984 -7.25 21.87 12.67
N THR A 985 -6.31 21.97 11.73
CA THR A 985 -5.77 20.83 10.96
C THR A 985 -4.43 20.31 11.47
N PHE A 986 -3.65 21.14 12.18
CA PHE A 986 -2.33 20.79 12.73
C PHE A 986 -1.36 20.21 11.69
N GLU A 987 -1.40 20.70 10.45
CA GLU A 987 -0.52 20.26 9.37
C GLU A 987 0.83 20.99 9.46
N PHE A 988 1.93 20.27 9.23
CA PHE A 988 3.29 20.83 9.19
C PHE A 988 3.60 21.43 7.81
N TYR A 989 4.07 22.68 7.76
CA TYR A 989 4.39 23.39 6.52
C TYR A 989 5.91 23.43 6.29
N GLU A 990 6.37 22.92 5.15
CA GLU A 990 7.78 23.02 4.78
C GLU A 990 8.08 24.42 4.22
N PHE A 991 9.13 25.06 4.74
CA PHE A 991 9.65 26.31 4.18
C PHE A 991 10.71 25.99 3.13
N GLU A 992 10.47 26.31 1.86
CA GLU A 992 11.50 26.15 0.82
C GLU A 992 12.73 27.01 1.15
N PRO A 993 13.96 26.47 1.05
CA PRO A 993 15.17 27.25 1.22
C PRO A 993 15.30 28.29 0.10
N ILE A 994 15.45 29.56 0.46
CA ILE A 994 15.68 30.65 -0.50
C ILE A 994 17.00 30.38 -1.24
N ASP A 995 16.89 30.12 -2.54
CA ASP A 995 18.01 29.86 -3.43
C ASP A 995 18.88 31.11 -3.60
N LYS A 996 20.01 31.19 -2.87
CA LYS A 996 20.94 32.34 -2.83
C LYS A 996 21.68 32.60 -4.16
N LYS A 997 21.28 32.01 -5.28
CA LYS A 997 21.96 32.12 -6.59
C LYS A 997 21.38 33.14 -7.57
N LYS A 998 20.28 33.85 -7.24
CA LYS A 998 19.63 34.80 -8.17
C LYS A 998 19.86 36.29 -7.89
N GLU A 999 20.88 36.66 -7.13
CA GLU A 999 21.17 38.07 -6.78
C GLU A 999 22.43 38.64 -7.43
N LYS A 1000 22.86 38.10 -8.60
CA LYS A 1000 24.07 38.58 -9.29
C LYS A 1000 23.94 39.03 -10.75
N ASP A 1001 22.78 38.92 -11.39
CA ASP A 1001 22.66 39.33 -12.80
C ASP A 1001 21.44 40.24 -13.03
N VAL A 1002 21.51 41.50 -12.58
CA VAL A 1002 20.78 42.60 -13.24
C VAL A 1002 21.59 43.90 -13.09
N ASP A 1003 22.49 44.17 -14.02
CA ASP A 1003 22.88 45.54 -14.34
C ASP A 1003 22.84 45.77 -15.85
N SER A 1004 22.27 46.91 -16.22
CA SER A 1004 22.32 47.60 -17.51
C SER A 1004 21.72 46.90 -18.75
N THR A 1005 20.52 47.32 -19.15
CA THR A 1005 20.29 48.12 -20.38
C THR A 1005 18.85 48.01 -20.93
N SER A 1006 18.37 49.16 -21.42
CA SER A 1006 17.29 49.40 -22.39
C SER A 1006 15.89 49.79 -21.90
N THR A 1007 15.46 50.90 -22.49
CA THR A 1007 14.28 51.76 -22.31
C THR A 1007 13.04 51.27 -23.08
N PRO A 1008 11.84 51.84 -22.84
CA PRO A 1008 10.55 51.15 -23.05
C PRO A 1008 9.88 51.46 -24.40
N ARG A 1009 9.04 50.52 -24.88
CA ARG A 1009 7.97 50.80 -25.87
C ARG A 1009 6.62 50.20 -25.44
N SER A 1010 5.64 51.10 -25.40
CA SER A 1010 4.18 50.93 -25.42
C SER A 1010 3.68 49.94 -26.49
N GLY A 1011 2.55 49.24 -26.39
CA GLY A 1011 1.46 49.19 -25.41
C GLY A 1011 0.28 48.39 -25.98
N LYS A 1012 -0.71 48.07 -25.11
CA LYS A 1012 -2.08 47.53 -25.34
C LYS A 1012 -2.18 46.06 -25.81
N ASP A 1013 -3.07 45.21 -25.34
CA ASP A 1013 -4.07 45.15 -24.25
C ASP A 1013 -4.40 43.64 -24.13
N GLU A 1014 -4.37 43.04 -22.94
CA GLU A 1014 -5.32 42.00 -22.49
C GLU A 1014 -5.01 41.57 -21.05
N ILE A 1015 -6.03 41.68 -20.20
CA ILE A 1015 -5.93 41.57 -18.74
C ILE A 1015 -6.22 40.12 -18.32
N MET A 1016 -5.17 39.40 -17.94
CA MET A 1016 -5.16 38.44 -16.83
C MET A 1016 -3.78 38.55 -16.16
N PRO A 1017 -3.70 38.53 -14.82
CA PRO A 1017 -2.70 37.61 -14.28
C PRO A 1017 -3.06 36.92 -12.97
N GLU A 1018 -2.55 35.69 -12.93
CA GLU A 1018 -2.16 34.88 -11.79
C GLU A 1018 -1.65 35.70 -10.60
N SER A 1019 -2.27 35.50 -9.43
CA SER A 1019 -1.74 35.99 -8.16
C SER A 1019 -0.67 35.02 -7.63
N ARG A 1020 0.57 35.15 -8.11
CA ARG A 1020 1.77 34.75 -7.36
C ARG A 1020 2.12 35.89 -6.40
N MET A 1021 1.78 35.75 -5.11
CA MET A 1021 2.39 36.57 -4.06
C MET A 1021 3.73 35.94 -3.67
N ALA A 1022 4.81 36.43 -4.27
CA ALA A 1022 6.16 36.22 -3.75
C ALA A 1022 6.38 37.25 -2.64
N VAL A 1023 6.46 36.79 -1.38
CA VAL A 1023 6.94 37.61 -0.26
C VAL A 1023 8.46 37.45 -0.21
N THR A 1024 9.18 38.47 -0.67
CA THR A 1024 10.63 38.53 -0.61
C THR A 1024 11.07 38.92 0.81
N VAL A 1025 11.83 38.04 1.47
CA VAL A 1025 12.55 38.37 2.72
C VAL A 1025 14.04 38.11 2.47
N SER A 1026 14.83 39.19 2.34
CA SER A 1026 16.28 39.10 2.22
C SER A 1026 16.94 38.97 3.60
N SER A 1027 18.00 38.17 3.66
CA SER A 1027 18.76 37.87 4.88
C SER A 1027 19.70 39.03 5.24
N SER A 1028 19.34 39.81 6.27
CA SER A 1028 20.24 40.74 6.97
C SER A 1028 19.80 40.88 8.44
N PRO A 1029 20.73 40.91 9.42
CA PRO A 1029 20.45 40.91 10.86
C PRO A 1029 19.92 42.25 11.40
N GLN A 1030 19.15 43.00 10.60
CA GLN A 1030 18.47 44.23 11.02
C GLN A 1030 16.94 44.12 11.08
N ASN A 1031 16.34 43.02 10.63
CA ASN A 1031 14.87 42.84 10.65
C ASN A 1031 14.28 42.25 11.95
N HIS A 1032 15.10 41.93 12.96
CA HIS A 1032 14.59 41.63 14.31
C HIS A 1032 13.82 42.81 14.94
N TYR A 1033 14.02 44.04 14.46
CA TYR A 1033 13.31 45.22 14.95
C TYR A 1033 11.93 45.46 14.31
N HIS A 1034 11.57 44.82 13.19
CA HIS A 1034 10.26 45.04 12.54
C HIS A 1034 9.18 44.03 12.94
N PHE A 1035 9.56 42.78 13.24
CA PHE A 1035 8.60 41.79 13.77
C PHE A 1035 8.22 42.08 15.24
N ILE A 1036 9.14 42.65 16.01
CA ILE A 1036 8.87 43.14 17.38
C ILE A 1036 8.02 44.42 17.36
N LYS A 1037 8.09 45.26 16.31
CA LYS A 1037 7.24 46.46 16.18
C LYS A 1037 5.78 46.15 15.83
N ILE A 1038 5.50 45.05 15.13
CA ILE A 1038 4.13 44.61 14.87
C ILE A 1038 3.49 44.02 16.15
N LEU A 1039 4.29 43.40 17.03
CA LEU A 1039 3.84 42.90 18.34
C LEU A 1039 3.75 44.01 19.41
N HIS A 1040 4.59 45.05 19.35
CA HIS A 1040 4.53 46.21 20.26
C HIS A 1040 3.32 47.14 20.00
N ASN A 1041 2.72 47.12 18.81
CA ASN A 1041 1.52 47.91 18.51
C ASN A 1041 0.19 47.16 18.75
N LEU A 1042 0.24 45.90 19.18
CA LEU A 1042 -0.93 45.12 19.62
C LEU A 1042 -0.98 44.90 21.14
N SER A 1043 -0.01 45.44 21.88
CA SER A 1043 0.07 45.38 23.36
C SER A 1043 -0.55 46.59 24.06
N ALA A 1044 -1.21 47.49 23.32
CA ALA A 1044 -2.09 48.50 23.88
C ALA A 1044 -3.53 48.14 23.51
N ILE A 1045 -4.38 47.95 24.52
CA ILE A 1045 -5.77 47.44 24.45
C ILE A 1045 -5.83 45.90 24.51
N ILE A 1046 -5.72 45.36 25.72
CA ILE A 1046 -6.62 44.37 26.34
C ILE A 1046 -6.13 44.23 27.79
N ILE A 1047 -6.92 44.77 28.72
CA ILE A 1047 -6.71 44.60 30.16
C ILE A 1047 -7.21 43.20 30.53
N VAL A 1048 -6.33 42.39 31.09
CA VAL A 1048 -6.65 41.12 31.77
C VAL A 1048 -7.38 41.44 33.08
N PRO A 1049 -8.48 40.75 33.45
CA PRO A 1049 -8.85 40.63 34.84
C PRO A 1049 -8.19 39.39 35.45
N ALA A 1050 -7.33 39.61 36.44
CA ALA A 1050 -6.82 38.59 37.34
C ALA A 1050 -7.95 38.03 38.24
N PRO A 1051 -7.84 36.79 38.76
CA PRO A 1051 -8.89 36.16 39.55
C PRO A 1051 -8.95 36.72 40.98
N TRP A 1052 -10.16 37.06 41.44
CA TRP A 1052 -10.44 37.42 42.82
C TRP A 1052 -10.74 36.17 43.65
N SER A 1053 -9.92 35.89 44.65
CA SER A 1053 -10.35 35.13 45.83
C SER A 1053 -9.80 35.82 47.08
N ASN A 1054 -10.69 36.40 47.88
CA ASN A 1054 -10.49 36.68 49.30
C ASN A 1054 -11.82 37.21 49.88
N TYR A 1055 -12.59 36.31 50.52
CA TYR A 1055 -13.62 36.71 51.48
C TYR A 1055 -13.23 36.14 52.84
N GLN A 1056 -12.74 37.03 53.72
CA GLN A 1056 -12.80 36.83 55.16
C GLN A 1056 -14.18 37.30 55.66
N ALA A 1057 -14.79 36.49 56.50
CA ALA A 1057 -16.10 36.71 57.10
C ALA A 1057 -16.11 37.94 58.03
N ILE A 1058 -17.11 38.81 57.88
CA ILE A 1058 -17.57 39.73 58.92
C ILE A 1058 -19.10 39.75 58.95
N THR A 1059 -19.63 39.49 60.14
CA THR A 1059 -21.01 39.33 60.58
C THR A 1059 -21.85 40.61 60.40
N ILE A 1060 -23.12 40.48 59.99
CA ILE A 1060 -24.12 41.56 60.04
C ILE A 1060 -24.85 41.52 61.38
N SER A 1061 -24.86 42.65 62.09
CA SER A 1061 -25.84 43.00 63.14
C SER A 1061 -26.75 44.11 62.63
N THR A 1062 -28.05 43.91 62.82
CA THR A 1062 -29.18 44.77 62.43
C THR A 1062 -29.23 46.13 63.14
N LYS A 1063 -29.59 47.19 62.40
CA LYS A 1063 -30.65 48.22 62.66
C LYS A 1063 -30.42 49.40 61.69
N ALA A 1064 -31.22 49.56 60.64
CA ALA A 1064 -32.55 50.17 60.56
C ALA A 1064 -32.54 51.68 60.29
N VAL A 1065 -33.43 52.08 59.36
CA VAL A 1065 -34.10 53.39 59.19
C VAL A 1065 -33.52 54.38 58.15
N ALA A 1066 -34.11 54.27 56.96
CA ALA A 1066 -34.92 55.28 56.23
C ALA A 1066 -34.31 56.35 55.30
N SER A 1067 -35.05 56.46 54.19
CA SER A 1067 -35.37 57.66 53.37
C SER A 1067 -34.23 58.19 52.50
N SER A 1068 -34.44 58.68 51.28
CA SER A 1068 -35.59 58.80 50.37
C SER A 1068 -35.06 59.58 49.16
N ALA A 1069 -35.51 59.22 47.94
CA ALA A 1069 -35.41 60.00 46.70
C ALA A 1069 -33.98 60.33 46.21
N SER A 1070 -33.63 60.16 44.93
CA SER A 1070 -34.38 60.16 43.67
C SER A 1070 -33.66 59.30 42.64
#